data_AF-A0A8H7FKN9-F1
#
_entry.id   AF-A0A8H7FKN9-F1
#
_cell.length_a   1.000
_cell.length_b   1.000
_cell.length_c   1.000
_cell.angle_alpha   90.00
_cell.angle_beta   90.00
_cell.angle_gamma   90.00
#
_symmetry.space_group_name_H-M   'P 1'
#
loop_
_entity.id
_entity.type
_entity.pdbx_description
1 polymer ?
#
loop_
_entity_poly.entity_id
_entity_poly.type
_entity_poly.pdbx_seq_one_letter_code
_entity_poly.pdbx_strand_id
1 'polypeptide(L)'
;MDEYGKIPSQPITWESRPTERSIGELWKDWGYRRDPESLLMFRDDTPQAAGEHLLPLEQEFSKLPEETLDGSVRMGMADMLAYAPEQGSNRSIDAFVGGVREDGDLIVLDLTLDLKPVMVKDYSFTVDIDSIIINTDELHVRDPVEVDVLPFCGKEPPMSKSNHTFAEILMPRSQAEIDADPARRTSWYSNRMSVTSLPHTFFGKIGVFNIMIVFPRLKHINPISRKAQTLLPWEMHAKFLSEVLHPAIIAVEDKETLAYKDYDINDWYWKASTTSRFSGSRKSVTVTRMAELQETMHGIIARRTESNDEDLSMFASFFFVMEAKGIKHQTMCVVGKGEKDPYTLLCESIPYLDFEKLQERENGQMLMDIGMGFHPHPRDGEHVVCLWDLERVVTSYNAAGMMAPNIFHLNTMHQYGGCQAEMKQLYAGLVQFCFRSTYGLHYEPVRRVRGGHITLCEDRDAYHANSKFFSATSDYGRQLKSAGEKDHSYGVREEIRGSGRAICEVLENISEYMKAYISAEPAICVPSKVLFEFQRRRLLDLQEVQRQMARLRPSNYGTVTTLLMHLIRSVCHAPPVMLPHLKRTLQDLKYDLVCQRFGMFFIHGLKLEAGVIEGIYHTDDDLCLKYYGIEKKKYQKKIGKHIRAPLNPTVDAALYPLGMKPSWQAWKAGMMSDALGLVRMFTYDEAWGDTIEEDASGLFKRFSSEYMITLKEEALRERPPVIETLKDAMEVWTVKGMRKIVVSSGFQPNNHGLVGSFQGARHLGFRDQMSFFFPASDPELSKSAYIPFIKYGYLKFYHQVQQLSEEKSAAVERGLQEIFQRLQILPVVNAGKLLWKSSKEQGILFWVNSKYFKLEEIGPKIRYKQQERQPKVKASNTEIIHRIRRMNDDPGVDIAAMAKENREMVQAVTAQRQKKKNLDRKSAKGKKARKPPPPRARGPIQRKVVVSSEEGEPQESDHEMEVSSDQEGRGKLGIAPKLMSSTARRQGGDDDAMEFSSDVERAPAQSPRKNNGESPEAQDAPKWTPLNPDPDSDSGNEATGYPGDSSDEDYDDSDDFDFGRAREDMFDSEESESE
;
A
#
# COMPACT_ATOMS: atom_id res chain seq x y z
N MET A 1 4.46 -17.55 -9.75
CA MET A 1 5.72 -17.56 -8.97
C MET A 1 5.43 -17.81 -7.49
N ASP A 2 6.44 -18.19 -6.69
CA ASP A 2 6.32 -18.32 -5.22
C ASP A 2 6.45 -16.95 -4.49
N GLU A 3 6.30 -16.95 -3.16
CA GLU A 3 6.48 -15.77 -2.28
C GLU A 3 7.91 -15.18 -2.30
N TYR A 4 8.84 -15.79 -3.05
CA TYR A 4 10.21 -15.32 -3.26
C TYR A 4 10.51 -14.99 -4.73
N GLY A 5 9.47 -14.86 -5.57
CA GLY A 5 9.60 -14.46 -6.97
C GLY A 5 10.22 -15.50 -7.89
N LYS A 6 10.18 -16.80 -7.54
CA LYS A 6 10.75 -17.87 -8.37
C LYS A 6 9.72 -18.55 -9.25
N ILE A 7 10.18 -19.18 -10.34
CA ILE A 7 9.46 -20.30 -10.94
C ILE A 7 9.30 -21.38 -9.84
N PRO A 8 8.08 -21.81 -9.50
CA PRO A 8 7.88 -22.86 -8.50
C PRO A 8 8.46 -24.18 -9.03
N SER A 9 9.11 -24.96 -8.16
CA SER A 9 9.79 -26.21 -8.54
C SER A 9 8.85 -27.37 -8.94
N GLN A 10 7.55 -27.07 -9.05
CA GLN A 10 6.47 -27.90 -9.57
C GLN A 10 5.51 -26.94 -10.29
N PRO A 11 4.83 -27.34 -11.38
CA PRO A 11 3.91 -26.45 -12.09
C PRO A 11 2.82 -25.91 -11.17
N ILE A 12 2.37 -24.67 -11.43
CA ILE A 12 1.30 -24.03 -10.65
C ILE A 12 0.04 -24.89 -10.80
N THR A 13 -0.34 -25.60 -9.73
CA THR A 13 -1.49 -26.49 -9.77
C THR A 13 -2.76 -25.67 -9.85
N TRP A 14 -3.46 -25.80 -10.98
CA TRP A 14 -4.74 -25.13 -11.25
C TRP A 14 -5.70 -25.37 -10.08
N GLU A 15 -6.06 -24.32 -9.34
CA GLU A 15 -6.78 -24.42 -8.05
C GLU A 15 -8.19 -25.05 -8.16
N SER A 16 -8.66 -25.31 -9.38
CA SER A 16 -9.87 -26.07 -9.66
C SER A 16 -9.72 -27.02 -10.86
N ARG A 17 -8.64 -27.82 -10.91
CA ARG A 17 -8.61 -29.04 -11.75
C ARG A 17 -9.89 -29.85 -11.46
N PRO A 18 -10.76 -30.10 -12.46
CA PRO A 18 -11.86 -31.05 -12.29
C PRO A 18 -11.29 -32.42 -11.98
N THR A 19 -11.82 -33.10 -10.96
CA THR A 19 -11.28 -34.36 -10.45
C THR A 19 -11.43 -35.56 -11.40
N GLU A 20 -11.91 -35.31 -12.62
CA GLU A 20 -12.34 -36.30 -13.61
C GLU A 20 -11.87 -35.98 -15.04
N ARG A 21 -11.16 -34.86 -15.28
CA ARG A 21 -10.67 -34.48 -16.63
C ARG A 21 -9.24 -33.97 -16.62
N SER A 22 -8.48 -34.38 -17.63
CA SER A 22 -7.14 -33.89 -17.93
C SER A 22 -7.15 -32.45 -18.45
N ILE A 23 -5.97 -31.83 -18.51
CA ILE A 23 -5.81 -30.50 -19.11
C ILE A 23 -6.06 -30.55 -20.62
N GLY A 24 -5.61 -31.61 -21.32
CA GLY A 24 -5.87 -31.78 -22.76
C GLY A 24 -7.36 -31.85 -23.11
N GLU A 25 -8.18 -32.54 -22.33
CA GLU A 25 -9.63 -32.62 -22.56
C GLU A 25 -10.37 -31.28 -22.33
N LEU A 26 -9.78 -30.38 -21.55
CA LEU A 26 -10.30 -29.02 -21.33
C LEU A 26 -9.76 -28.05 -22.39
N TRP A 27 -8.51 -28.23 -22.83
CA TRP A 27 -7.76 -27.34 -23.72
C TRP A 27 -7.48 -28.00 -25.08
N LYS A 28 -8.51 -28.65 -25.63
CA LYS A 28 -8.57 -29.16 -27.00
C LYS A 28 -9.16 -28.11 -27.96
N ASP A 29 -9.27 -28.45 -29.24
CA ASP A 29 -10.09 -27.71 -30.18
C ASP A 29 -11.59 -27.85 -29.82
N TRP A 30 -12.26 -26.73 -29.59
CA TRP A 30 -13.70 -26.64 -29.28
C TRP A 30 -14.56 -26.19 -30.48
N GLY A 31 -14.01 -26.13 -31.68
CA GLY A 31 -14.73 -25.86 -32.93
C GLY A 31 -14.88 -24.39 -33.31
N TYR A 32 -14.53 -23.45 -32.42
CA TYR A 32 -14.41 -22.01 -32.73
C TYR A 32 -13.35 -21.80 -33.81
N ARG A 33 -13.54 -20.85 -34.73
CA ARG A 33 -12.58 -20.57 -35.81
C ARG A 33 -12.35 -19.07 -35.98
N ARG A 34 -11.23 -18.74 -36.61
CA ARG A 34 -11.00 -17.44 -37.23
C ARG A 34 -11.75 -17.42 -38.56
N ASP A 35 -12.47 -16.34 -38.84
CA ASP A 35 -13.11 -16.04 -40.13
C ASP A 35 -12.15 -15.19 -40.98
N PRO A 36 -12.22 -15.15 -42.32
CA PRO A 36 -11.29 -14.36 -43.14
C PRO A 36 -11.28 -12.87 -42.77
N GLU A 37 -12.44 -12.26 -42.51
CA GLU A 37 -12.57 -10.86 -42.06
C GLU A 37 -12.56 -10.69 -40.52
N SER A 38 -12.33 -11.75 -39.74
CA SER A 38 -12.63 -11.77 -38.30
C SER A 38 -11.92 -10.74 -37.42
N LEU A 39 -10.76 -10.23 -37.85
CA LEU A 39 -9.99 -9.26 -37.08
C LEU A 39 -10.55 -7.84 -37.18
N LEU A 40 -11.45 -7.62 -38.14
CA LEU A 40 -11.98 -6.33 -38.52
C LEU A 40 -13.13 -5.96 -37.60
N MET A 41 -12.93 -4.85 -36.88
CA MET A 41 -13.86 -4.39 -35.86
C MET A 41 -15.00 -3.55 -36.45
N PHE A 42 -14.79 -3.02 -37.65
CA PHE A 42 -15.72 -2.20 -38.42
C PHE A 42 -15.97 -2.86 -39.78
N ARG A 43 -17.21 -2.77 -40.29
CA ARG A 43 -17.62 -3.45 -41.53
C ARG A 43 -17.24 -2.66 -42.78
N ASP A 44 -17.41 -1.36 -42.74
CA ASP A 44 -17.08 -0.48 -43.85
C ASP A 44 -15.56 -0.26 -43.91
N ASP A 45 -15.02 -0.04 -45.10
CA ASP A 45 -13.58 0.20 -45.30
C ASP A 45 -13.19 1.66 -45.02
N THR A 46 -14.05 2.59 -45.44
CA THR A 46 -13.96 4.03 -45.17
C THR A 46 -14.90 4.41 -44.03
N PRO A 47 -14.47 5.24 -43.07
CA PRO A 47 -15.39 5.88 -42.14
C PRO A 47 -16.36 6.82 -42.88
N GLN A 48 -17.49 7.11 -42.23
CA GLN A 48 -18.51 8.04 -42.70
C GLN A 48 -18.76 9.07 -41.58
N ALA A 49 -18.70 10.37 -41.90
CA ALA A 49 -19.00 11.48 -40.99
C ALA A 49 -18.25 11.42 -39.63
N ALA A 50 -16.97 10.99 -39.60
CA ALA A 50 -16.23 10.85 -38.34
C ALA A 50 -16.01 12.20 -37.64
N GLY A 51 -15.85 13.29 -38.40
CA GLY A 51 -15.80 14.65 -37.87
C GLY A 51 -17.06 15.07 -37.11
N GLU A 52 -18.24 14.83 -37.68
CA GLU A 52 -19.54 15.18 -37.09
C GLU A 52 -19.80 14.40 -35.78
N HIS A 53 -19.38 13.14 -35.73
CA HIS A 53 -19.56 12.26 -34.58
C HIS A 53 -18.46 12.36 -33.50
N LEU A 54 -17.41 13.17 -33.70
CA LEU A 54 -16.29 13.28 -32.76
C LEU A 54 -16.69 13.98 -31.46
N LEU A 55 -17.08 15.26 -31.55
CA LEU A 55 -17.46 16.12 -30.43
C LEU A 55 -18.74 16.94 -30.72
N PRO A 56 -19.85 16.32 -31.18
CA PRO A 56 -21.09 17.04 -31.43
C PRO A 56 -21.65 17.62 -30.11
N LEU A 57 -22.14 18.86 -30.16
CA LEU A 57 -22.90 19.47 -29.08
C LEU A 57 -23.84 20.54 -29.66
N GLU A 58 -25.14 20.38 -29.39
CA GLU A 58 -26.18 21.34 -29.78
C GLU A 58 -26.11 22.58 -28.88
N GLN A 59 -26.51 23.75 -29.40
CA GLN A 59 -26.41 25.01 -28.65
C GLN A 59 -27.62 25.29 -27.73
N GLU A 60 -28.77 24.65 -27.97
CA GLU A 60 -30.02 24.94 -27.25
C GLU A 60 -30.20 24.10 -25.98
N PHE A 61 -29.53 24.52 -24.89
CA PHE A 61 -29.85 24.02 -23.55
C PHE A 61 -30.95 24.88 -22.90
N SER A 62 -32.16 24.32 -22.79
CA SER A 62 -33.25 24.94 -22.04
C SER A 62 -32.90 25.04 -20.55
N LYS A 63 -32.79 26.26 -20.02
CA LYS A 63 -32.52 26.48 -18.59
C LYS A 63 -33.55 25.75 -17.73
N LEU A 64 -33.08 24.91 -16.81
CA LEU A 64 -33.92 24.30 -15.78
C LEU A 64 -34.68 25.39 -15.00
N PRO A 65 -35.97 25.19 -14.69
CA PRO A 65 -36.76 26.18 -13.97
C PRO A 65 -36.19 26.39 -12.56
N GLU A 66 -36.06 27.65 -12.15
CA GLU A 66 -35.59 28.01 -10.81
C GLU A 66 -36.66 27.78 -9.74
N GLU A 67 -36.94 26.52 -9.41
CA GLU A 67 -37.68 26.22 -8.19
C GLU A 67 -36.83 26.63 -6.97
N THR A 68 -37.31 27.64 -6.24
CA THR A 68 -36.82 27.96 -4.90
C THR A 68 -37.38 26.94 -3.91
N LEU A 69 -36.48 26.17 -3.30
CA LEU A 69 -36.82 25.12 -2.36
C LEU A 69 -37.00 25.70 -0.95
N ASP A 70 -38.24 25.74 -0.45
CA ASP A 70 -38.56 26.16 0.92
C ASP A 70 -37.68 25.45 1.97
N GLY A 71 -37.11 26.23 2.89
CA GLY A 71 -36.19 25.74 3.92
C GLY A 71 -34.79 25.36 3.40
N SER A 72 -34.34 26.03 2.33
CA SER A 72 -32.98 25.86 1.81
C SER A 72 -32.38 27.15 1.27
N VAL A 73 -31.05 27.16 1.15
CA VAL A 73 -30.26 28.27 0.61
C VAL A 73 -29.27 27.76 -0.43
N ARG A 74 -29.16 28.47 -1.57
CA ARG A 74 -28.11 28.20 -2.55
C ARG A 74 -26.80 28.87 -2.11
N MET A 75 -25.68 28.15 -2.25
CA MET A 75 -24.35 28.63 -1.88
C MET A 75 -23.30 28.13 -2.87
N GLY A 76 -22.38 29.01 -3.26
CA GLY A 76 -21.15 28.61 -3.93
C GLY A 76 -20.16 27.96 -2.96
N MET A 77 -19.12 27.34 -3.52
CA MET A 77 -17.97 26.83 -2.77
C MET A 77 -17.26 27.95 -2.01
N ALA A 78 -17.15 29.15 -2.59
CA ALA A 78 -16.62 30.34 -1.93
C ALA A 78 -17.48 30.76 -0.72
N ASP A 79 -18.81 30.78 -0.87
CA ASP A 79 -19.75 31.13 0.20
C ASP A 79 -19.67 30.15 1.37
N MET A 80 -19.64 28.83 1.08
CA MET A 80 -19.51 27.80 2.11
C MET A 80 -18.18 27.93 2.89
N LEU A 81 -17.09 28.29 2.19
CA LEU A 81 -15.78 28.53 2.81
C LEU A 81 -15.75 29.81 3.66
N ALA A 82 -16.47 30.85 3.25
CA ALA A 82 -16.63 32.10 4.01
C ALA A 82 -17.54 31.93 5.23
N TYR A 83 -18.59 31.12 5.13
CA TYR A 83 -19.55 30.84 6.20
C TYR A 83 -18.95 30.02 7.35
N ALA A 84 -18.14 29.01 7.03
CA ALA A 84 -17.51 28.12 8.00
C ALA A 84 -15.96 28.07 7.85
N PRO A 85 -15.26 29.17 8.19
CA PRO A 85 -13.81 29.29 7.97
C PRO A 85 -12.99 28.37 8.88
N GLU A 86 -13.49 28.03 10.08
CA GLU A 86 -12.79 27.19 11.07
C GLU A 86 -12.97 25.68 10.80
N GLN A 87 -11.94 25.05 10.24
CA GLN A 87 -11.95 23.63 9.86
C GLN A 87 -12.14 22.69 11.06
N GLY A 88 -13.03 21.70 10.96
CA GLY A 88 -13.31 20.73 12.02
C GLY A 88 -14.11 21.30 13.21
N SER A 89 -14.60 22.53 13.13
CA SER A 89 -15.68 23.03 14.00
C SER A 89 -17.01 22.35 13.66
N ASN A 90 -17.99 22.39 14.57
CA ASN A 90 -19.33 21.85 14.29
C ASN A 90 -19.93 22.50 13.04
N ARG A 91 -19.97 23.84 12.96
CA ARG A 91 -20.43 24.59 11.77
C ARG A 91 -19.76 24.12 10.46
N SER A 92 -18.47 23.81 10.48
CA SER A 92 -17.74 23.28 9.30
C SER A 92 -18.21 21.88 8.92
N ILE A 93 -18.40 21.00 9.90
CA ILE A 93 -18.94 19.65 9.68
C ILE A 93 -20.40 19.72 9.19
N ASP A 94 -21.22 20.56 9.82
CA ASP A 94 -22.63 20.72 9.50
C ASP A 94 -22.82 21.31 8.09
N ALA A 95 -21.98 22.25 7.67
CA ALA A 95 -21.97 22.77 6.30
C ALA A 95 -21.41 21.75 5.28
N PHE A 96 -20.18 21.26 5.46
CA PHE A 96 -19.45 20.50 4.43
C PHE A 96 -19.77 18.99 4.39
N VAL A 97 -20.35 18.45 5.47
CA VAL A 97 -20.78 17.03 5.55
C VAL A 97 -22.30 16.93 5.75
N GLY A 98 -22.87 17.75 6.64
CA GLY A 98 -24.30 17.76 6.92
C GLY A 98 -25.16 18.42 5.83
N GLY A 99 -24.65 19.44 5.14
CA GLY A 99 -25.43 20.28 4.23
C GLY A 99 -26.52 21.09 4.96
N VAL A 100 -26.22 21.62 6.14
CA VAL A 100 -27.16 22.37 6.99
C VAL A 100 -26.48 23.59 7.60
N ARG A 101 -27.20 24.70 7.75
CA ARG A 101 -26.75 25.93 8.46
C ARG A 101 -27.31 26.01 9.89
N GLU A 102 -26.76 26.90 10.70
CA GLU A 102 -27.12 27.09 12.12
C GLU A 102 -28.58 27.56 12.36
N ASP A 103 -29.23 28.14 11.37
CA ASP A 103 -30.66 28.48 11.35
C ASP A 103 -31.57 27.31 10.95
N GLY A 104 -30.98 26.20 10.47
CA GLY A 104 -31.68 24.97 10.07
C GLY A 104 -31.92 24.84 8.57
N ASP A 105 -31.59 25.85 7.77
CA ASP A 105 -31.72 25.78 6.31
C ASP A 105 -30.77 24.73 5.71
N LEU A 106 -31.28 23.98 4.73
CA LEU A 106 -30.48 23.02 3.97
C LEU A 106 -29.65 23.74 2.90
N ILE A 107 -28.40 23.31 2.71
CA ILE A 107 -27.51 23.90 1.70
C ILE A 107 -27.73 23.20 0.35
N VAL A 108 -28.04 23.98 -0.68
CA VAL A 108 -27.96 23.59 -2.09
C VAL A 108 -26.63 24.11 -2.63
N LEU A 109 -25.72 23.21 -3.00
CA LEU A 109 -24.44 23.59 -3.59
C LEU A 109 -24.65 23.99 -5.06
N ASP A 110 -24.29 25.23 -5.41
CA ASP A 110 -24.47 25.79 -6.76
C ASP A 110 -23.14 26.39 -7.25
N LEU A 111 -22.44 25.65 -8.12
CA LEU A 111 -21.16 26.10 -8.69
C LEU A 111 -21.31 27.21 -9.73
N THR A 112 -22.54 27.54 -10.15
CA THR A 112 -22.75 28.69 -11.05
C THR A 112 -22.42 30.03 -10.37
N LEU A 113 -22.43 30.04 -9.03
CA LEU A 113 -22.04 31.19 -8.19
C LEU A 113 -20.50 31.38 -8.10
N ASP A 114 -19.70 30.34 -8.37
CA ASP A 114 -18.23 30.40 -8.38
C ASP A 114 -17.65 30.61 -9.81
N LEU A 115 -18.49 30.90 -10.81
CA LEU A 115 -18.07 30.91 -12.21
C LEU A 115 -17.01 31.96 -12.52
N LYS A 116 -15.96 31.51 -13.20
CA LYS A 116 -14.98 32.37 -13.86
C LYS A 116 -14.96 32.09 -15.37
N PRO A 117 -15.58 32.96 -16.19
CA PRO A 117 -15.57 32.82 -17.64
C PRO A 117 -14.15 32.83 -18.21
N VAL A 118 -13.90 31.95 -19.19
CA VAL A 118 -12.64 31.89 -19.96
C VAL A 118 -13.00 31.90 -21.43
N MET A 119 -12.48 32.86 -22.19
CA MET A 119 -12.78 32.96 -23.62
C MET A 119 -12.08 31.85 -24.41
N VAL A 120 -12.70 31.34 -25.48
CA VAL A 120 -12.16 30.31 -26.38
C VAL A 120 -10.72 30.60 -26.85
N LYS A 121 -10.45 31.87 -27.18
CA LYS A 121 -9.12 32.40 -27.59
C LYS A 121 -8.03 32.30 -26.51
N ASP A 122 -8.41 32.04 -25.26
CA ASP A 122 -7.54 31.96 -24.09
C ASP A 122 -7.35 30.50 -23.62
N TYR A 123 -7.81 29.52 -24.41
CA TYR A 123 -7.43 28.12 -24.27
C TYR A 123 -6.23 27.79 -25.17
N SER A 124 -5.37 26.89 -24.69
CA SER A 124 -4.44 26.13 -25.55
C SER A 124 -4.92 24.70 -25.66
N PHE A 125 -5.01 24.18 -26.89
CA PHE A 125 -5.42 22.80 -27.15
C PHE A 125 -4.19 21.91 -27.38
N THR A 126 -4.21 20.70 -26.83
CA THR A 126 -3.18 19.67 -27.04
C THR A 126 -3.81 18.39 -27.57
N VAL A 127 -3.15 17.71 -28.50
CA VAL A 127 -3.58 16.40 -28.98
C VAL A 127 -2.43 15.40 -28.85
N ASP A 128 -2.72 14.20 -28.36
CA ASP A 128 -1.78 13.08 -28.27
C ASP A 128 -2.45 11.76 -28.61
N ILE A 129 -1.65 10.72 -28.90
CA ILE A 129 -2.12 9.33 -29.00
C ILE A 129 -1.65 8.61 -27.74
N ASP A 130 -2.54 8.20 -26.82
CA ASP A 130 -2.11 7.60 -25.55
C ASP A 130 -1.79 6.10 -25.67
N SER A 131 -2.56 5.38 -26.50
CA SER A 131 -2.38 3.96 -26.75
C SER A 131 -2.79 3.55 -28.17
N ILE A 132 -2.21 2.44 -28.63
CA ILE A 132 -2.50 1.81 -29.93
C ILE A 132 -2.70 0.31 -29.70
N ILE A 133 -3.72 -0.23 -30.33
CA ILE A 133 -4.04 -1.66 -30.31
C ILE A 133 -4.21 -2.13 -31.75
N ILE A 134 -3.50 -3.19 -32.14
CA ILE A 134 -3.56 -3.76 -33.49
C ILE A 134 -3.97 -5.22 -33.37
N ASN A 135 -5.12 -5.58 -33.98
CA ASN A 135 -5.42 -6.97 -34.30
C ASN A 135 -4.82 -7.27 -35.69
N THR A 136 -3.95 -8.26 -35.81
CA THR A 136 -3.43 -8.69 -37.12
C THR A 136 -3.15 -10.19 -37.15
N ASP A 137 -3.23 -10.79 -38.34
CA ASP A 137 -2.80 -12.16 -38.58
C ASP A 137 -1.29 -12.26 -38.84
N GLU A 138 -0.67 -11.19 -39.33
CA GLU A 138 0.76 -11.14 -39.65
C GLU A 138 1.44 -9.91 -39.03
N LEU A 139 2.60 -10.11 -38.41
CA LEU A 139 3.36 -9.03 -37.79
C LEU A 139 4.11 -8.22 -38.86
N HIS A 140 3.48 -7.16 -39.39
CA HIS A 140 4.09 -6.20 -40.32
C HIS A 140 5.10 -5.28 -39.61
N VAL A 141 6.30 -5.83 -39.38
CA VAL A 141 7.42 -5.18 -38.69
C VAL A 141 8.60 -4.95 -39.65
N ARG A 142 9.34 -3.87 -39.41
CA ARG A 142 10.56 -3.49 -40.15
C ARG A 142 11.84 -3.88 -39.39
N ASP A 143 11.79 -3.91 -38.04
CA ASP A 143 12.91 -4.32 -37.16
C ASP A 143 12.70 -5.72 -36.54
N PRO A 144 13.77 -6.36 -36.00
CA PRO A 144 13.69 -7.67 -35.36
C PRO A 144 12.82 -7.71 -34.09
N VAL A 145 12.07 -8.80 -33.91
CA VAL A 145 11.15 -9.01 -32.78
C VAL A 145 11.82 -9.80 -31.66
N GLU A 146 11.60 -9.43 -30.40
CA GLU A 146 11.93 -10.26 -29.25
C GLU A 146 10.78 -11.25 -28.97
N VAL A 147 10.95 -12.51 -29.36
CA VAL A 147 9.95 -13.59 -29.22
C VAL A 147 10.21 -14.41 -27.96
N ASP A 148 9.19 -14.61 -27.11
CA ASP A 148 9.29 -15.36 -25.85
C ASP A 148 9.51 -16.86 -26.08
N VAL A 149 10.47 -17.44 -25.35
CA VAL A 149 10.81 -18.88 -25.40
C VAL A 149 10.56 -19.63 -24.09
N LEU A 150 9.91 -19.00 -23.10
CA LEU A 150 9.49 -19.63 -21.84
C LEU A 150 8.01 -19.37 -21.53
N PRO A 151 7.27 -20.34 -20.93
CA PRO A 151 5.86 -20.13 -20.64
C PRO A 151 5.62 -19.04 -19.60
N PHE A 152 4.55 -18.28 -19.80
CA PHE A 152 4.13 -17.19 -18.92
C PHE A 152 3.73 -17.68 -17.52
N CYS A 153 4.12 -16.91 -16.48
CA CYS A 153 4.06 -17.29 -15.05
C CYS A 153 3.09 -16.45 -14.20
N GLY A 154 2.20 -15.66 -14.84
CA GLY A 154 1.27 -14.75 -14.17
C GLY A 154 0.08 -15.44 -13.48
N LYS A 155 -0.61 -14.67 -12.62
CA LYS A 155 -1.88 -15.07 -11.97
C LYS A 155 -3.12 -14.74 -12.81
N GLU A 156 -2.99 -13.79 -13.74
CA GLU A 156 -4.02 -13.28 -14.64
C GLU A 156 -3.52 -13.35 -16.10
N PRO A 157 -4.41 -13.42 -17.11
CA PRO A 157 -4.01 -13.35 -18.51
C PRO A 157 -3.43 -11.96 -18.87
N PRO A 158 -2.61 -11.83 -19.93
CA PRO A 158 -2.02 -10.55 -20.34
C PRO A 158 -3.01 -9.39 -20.46
N MET A 159 -4.18 -9.62 -21.07
CA MET A 159 -5.30 -8.69 -21.13
C MET A 159 -6.41 -9.14 -20.17
N SER A 160 -6.27 -8.83 -18.88
CA SER A 160 -7.25 -9.22 -17.84
C SER A 160 -8.49 -8.30 -17.73
N LYS A 161 -8.52 -7.20 -18.50
CA LYS A 161 -9.66 -6.27 -18.61
C LYS A 161 -9.89 -5.93 -20.08
N SER A 162 -11.15 -5.76 -20.49
CA SER A 162 -11.49 -5.30 -21.84
C SER A 162 -10.77 -3.98 -22.16
N ASN A 163 -10.12 -3.95 -23.31
CA ASN A 163 -9.59 -2.76 -23.98
C ASN A 163 -10.51 -2.32 -25.13
N HIS A 164 -11.80 -2.69 -25.10
CA HIS A 164 -12.80 -2.39 -26.13
C HIS A 164 -12.40 -2.90 -27.53
N THR A 165 -11.49 -3.87 -27.61
CA THR A 165 -11.07 -4.54 -28.85
C THR A 165 -11.82 -5.87 -29.00
N PHE A 166 -12.37 -6.09 -30.20
CA PHE A 166 -13.22 -7.23 -30.53
C PHE A 166 -12.70 -7.97 -31.77
N ALA A 167 -13.13 -9.21 -31.95
CA ALA A 167 -12.97 -10.01 -33.17
C ALA A 167 -14.26 -10.83 -33.42
N GLU A 168 -14.63 -11.02 -34.69
CA GLU A 168 -15.78 -11.83 -35.12
C GLU A 168 -15.38 -13.31 -35.18
N ILE A 169 -15.72 -14.08 -34.16
CA ILE A 169 -15.28 -15.48 -34.03
C ILE A 169 -16.35 -16.42 -34.56
N LEU A 170 -16.00 -17.19 -35.59
CA LEU A 170 -16.83 -18.20 -36.23
C LEU A 170 -17.16 -19.33 -35.24
N MET A 171 -18.44 -19.49 -34.92
CA MET A 171 -18.93 -20.36 -33.85
C MET A 171 -18.79 -21.86 -34.18
N PRO A 172 -18.68 -22.75 -33.18
CA PRO A 172 -18.61 -24.19 -33.40
C PRO A 172 -19.82 -24.72 -34.17
N ARG A 173 -19.61 -25.73 -35.04
CA ARG A 173 -20.71 -26.44 -35.73
C ARG A 173 -21.71 -26.99 -34.71
N SER A 174 -23.00 -26.92 -35.04
CA SER A 174 -24.04 -27.50 -34.19
C SER A 174 -23.97 -29.04 -34.21
N GLN A 175 -24.50 -29.71 -33.18
CA GLN A 175 -24.53 -31.18 -33.18
C GLN A 175 -25.31 -31.73 -34.38
N ALA A 176 -26.46 -31.13 -34.71
CA ALA A 176 -27.26 -31.53 -35.87
C ALA A 176 -26.52 -31.34 -37.22
N GLU A 177 -25.64 -30.33 -37.32
CA GLU A 177 -24.79 -30.13 -38.49
C GLU A 177 -23.69 -31.20 -38.58
N ILE A 178 -23.09 -31.57 -37.44
CA ILE A 178 -22.08 -32.64 -37.35
C ILE A 178 -22.71 -34.01 -37.65
N ASP A 179 -23.94 -34.25 -37.18
CA ASP A 179 -24.69 -35.50 -37.40
C ASP A 179 -25.17 -35.64 -38.86
N ALA A 180 -25.42 -34.52 -39.55
CA ALA A 180 -25.85 -34.49 -40.95
C ALA A 180 -24.70 -34.64 -41.94
N ASP A 181 -23.56 -33.97 -41.72
CA ASP A 181 -22.33 -34.16 -42.49
C ASP A 181 -21.09 -33.93 -41.59
N PRO A 182 -20.44 -35.01 -41.11
CA PRO A 182 -19.25 -34.89 -40.27
C PRO A 182 -18.09 -34.15 -40.92
N ALA A 183 -17.99 -34.15 -42.26
CA ALA A 183 -16.87 -33.55 -43.01
C ALA A 183 -17.14 -32.10 -43.44
N ARG A 184 -18.40 -31.73 -43.71
CA ARG A 184 -18.76 -30.42 -44.28
C ARG A 184 -19.24 -29.41 -43.24
N ARG A 185 -18.95 -28.12 -43.48
CA ARG A 185 -19.62 -27.01 -42.79
C ARG A 185 -20.79 -26.50 -43.64
N THR A 186 -21.94 -26.32 -43.02
CA THR A 186 -23.13 -25.69 -43.61
C THR A 186 -23.47 -24.36 -42.92
N SER A 187 -23.04 -24.14 -41.67
CA SER A 187 -23.27 -22.89 -40.94
C SER A 187 -21.99 -22.03 -40.83
N TRP A 188 -22.08 -20.77 -41.29
CA TRP A 188 -21.02 -19.76 -41.21
C TRP A 188 -21.45 -18.60 -40.31
N TYR A 189 -21.84 -18.93 -39.07
CA TYR A 189 -22.29 -17.97 -38.08
C TYR A 189 -21.13 -17.49 -37.20
N SER A 190 -20.67 -16.27 -37.43
CA SER A 190 -19.67 -15.57 -36.63
C SER A 190 -20.32 -14.67 -35.57
N ASN A 191 -19.60 -14.44 -34.47
CA ASN A 191 -20.10 -13.69 -33.33
C ASN A 191 -19.01 -12.80 -32.71
N ARG A 192 -19.34 -11.53 -32.46
CA ARG A 192 -18.44 -10.49 -31.95
C ARG A 192 -18.02 -10.79 -30.51
N MET A 193 -16.75 -11.12 -30.31
CA MET A 193 -16.19 -11.42 -28.99
C MET A 193 -15.12 -10.40 -28.63
N SER A 194 -15.14 -9.88 -27.39
CA SER A 194 -13.97 -9.18 -26.86
C SER A 194 -12.76 -10.11 -26.92
N VAL A 195 -11.64 -9.62 -27.44
CA VAL A 195 -10.36 -10.34 -27.50
C VAL A 195 -9.96 -10.89 -26.13
N THR A 196 -10.25 -10.14 -25.07
CA THR A 196 -9.95 -10.50 -23.67
C THR A 196 -10.76 -11.69 -23.15
N SER A 197 -11.85 -12.06 -23.86
CA SER A 197 -12.66 -13.26 -23.61
C SER A 197 -12.15 -14.52 -24.35
N LEU A 198 -11.08 -14.39 -25.12
CA LEU A 198 -10.43 -15.50 -25.83
C LEU A 198 -9.16 -15.94 -25.07
N PRO A 199 -8.77 -17.22 -25.17
CA PRO A 199 -7.47 -17.68 -24.69
C PRO A 199 -6.31 -16.94 -25.34
N HIS A 200 -5.40 -16.41 -24.54
CA HIS A 200 -4.24 -15.70 -25.07
C HIS A 200 -3.05 -15.75 -24.11
N THR A 201 -1.86 -15.47 -24.65
CA THR A 201 -0.61 -15.35 -23.89
C THR A 201 0.30 -14.31 -24.54
N PHE A 202 1.32 -13.85 -23.81
CA PHE A 202 2.43 -13.12 -24.40
C PHE A 202 3.14 -13.98 -25.46
N PHE A 203 3.48 -13.37 -26.58
CA PHE A 203 4.27 -13.95 -27.67
C PHE A 203 5.63 -13.26 -27.81
N GLY A 204 5.67 -11.93 -27.69
CA GLY A 204 6.92 -11.17 -27.86
C GLY A 204 6.78 -9.68 -27.53
N LYS A 205 7.76 -8.89 -27.95
CA LYS A 205 7.74 -7.43 -27.93
C LYS A 205 8.60 -6.84 -29.04
N ILE A 206 8.27 -5.63 -29.48
CA ILE A 206 9.09 -4.82 -30.39
C ILE A 206 9.01 -3.36 -29.93
N GLY A 207 10.16 -2.76 -29.58
CA GLY A 207 10.22 -1.45 -28.94
C GLY A 207 9.27 -1.30 -27.73
N VAL A 208 8.26 -0.44 -27.85
CA VAL A 208 7.24 -0.21 -26.80
C VAL A 208 6.03 -1.15 -26.90
N PHE A 209 5.85 -1.88 -28.01
CA PHE A 209 4.71 -2.77 -28.22
C PHE A 209 4.92 -4.12 -27.54
N ASN A 210 3.92 -4.55 -26.77
CA ASN A 210 3.78 -5.94 -26.34
C ASN A 210 3.01 -6.71 -27.42
N ILE A 211 3.55 -7.85 -27.84
CA ILE A 211 2.90 -8.76 -28.80
C ILE A 211 2.33 -9.95 -28.04
N MET A 212 1.05 -10.21 -28.25
CA MET A 212 0.29 -11.31 -27.65
C MET A 212 -0.27 -12.20 -28.76
N ILE A 213 -0.35 -13.50 -28.50
CA ILE A 213 -0.95 -14.48 -29.42
C ILE A 213 -2.26 -15.00 -28.82
N VAL A 214 -3.30 -15.05 -29.65
CA VAL A 214 -4.67 -15.42 -29.29
C VAL A 214 -5.04 -16.73 -29.96
N PHE A 215 -5.70 -17.63 -29.23
CA PHE A 215 -6.08 -18.98 -29.68
C PHE A 215 -7.61 -19.19 -29.58
N PRO A 216 -8.41 -18.76 -30.58
CA PRO A 216 -9.86 -18.92 -30.56
C PRO A 216 -10.34 -20.35 -30.32
N ARG A 217 -9.65 -21.34 -30.90
CA ARG A 217 -10.00 -22.77 -30.83
C ARG A 217 -10.01 -23.34 -29.41
N LEU A 218 -9.19 -22.77 -28.51
CA LEU A 218 -9.10 -23.17 -27.11
C LEU A 218 -10.25 -22.62 -26.23
N LYS A 219 -11.11 -21.73 -26.78
CA LYS A 219 -12.14 -21.03 -26.00
C LYS A 219 -13.15 -22.02 -25.44
N HIS A 220 -13.28 -22.06 -24.11
CA HIS A 220 -14.29 -22.87 -23.44
C HIS A 220 -14.71 -22.26 -22.09
N ILE A 221 -15.81 -22.78 -21.55
CA ILE A 221 -16.28 -22.48 -20.19
C ILE A 221 -15.84 -23.62 -19.28
N ASN A 222 -15.15 -23.31 -18.18
CA ASN A 222 -14.77 -24.31 -17.17
C ASN A 222 -16.04 -24.90 -16.52
N PRO A 223 -16.22 -26.23 -16.49
CA PRO A 223 -17.48 -26.86 -16.07
C PRO A 223 -17.80 -26.68 -14.58
N ILE A 224 -16.79 -26.43 -13.74
CA ILE A 224 -16.92 -26.23 -12.29
C ILE A 224 -17.10 -24.75 -11.96
N SER A 225 -16.25 -23.86 -12.48
CA SER A 225 -16.32 -22.44 -12.15
C SER A 225 -17.40 -21.69 -12.94
N ARG A 226 -17.88 -22.27 -14.04
CA ARG A 226 -18.80 -21.68 -15.03
C ARG A 226 -18.32 -20.35 -15.62
N LYS A 227 -17.00 -20.10 -15.56
CA LYS A 227 -16.34 -18.95 -16.20
C LYS A 227 -15.60 -19.38 -17.47
N ALA A 228 -15.60 -18.50 -18.48
CA ALA A 228 -14.69 -18.62 -19.61
C ALA A 228 -13.23 -18.69 -19.12
N GLN A 229 -12.40 -19.49 -19.78
CA GLN A 229 -10.96 -19.58 -19.47
C GLN A 229 -10.15 -18.85 -20.53
N THR A 230 -9.28 -17.92 -20.10
CA THR A 230 -8.56 -16.99 -20.98
C THR A 230 -7.05 -16.97 -20.73
N LEU A 231 -6.60 -17.27 -19.50
CA LEU A 231 -5.20 -17.57 -19.20
C LEU A 231 -4.86 -19.01 -19.62
N LEU A 232 -3.91 -19.16 -20.54
CA LEU A 232 -3.36 -20.48 -20.91
C LEU A 232 -2.66 -21.13 -19.69
N PRO A 233 -2.91 -22.42 -19.39
CA PRO A 233 -2.14 -23.17 -18.40
C PRO A 233 -0.68 -23.31 -18.82
N TRP A 234 0.21 -23.46 -17.85
CA TRP A 234 1.64 -23.71 -18.06
C TRP A 234 1.85 -24.89 -19.02
N GLU A 235 1.12 -25.99 -18.82
CA GLU A 235 1.23 -27.21 -19.62
C GLU A 235 0.85 -27.00 -21.10
N MET A 236 -0.14 -26.14 -21.39
CA MET A 236 -0.56 -25.86 -22.78
C MET A 236 0.38 -24.86 -23.46
N HIS A 237 0.83 -23.83 -22.74
CA HIS A 237 1.80 -22.88 -23.30
C HIS A 237 3.17 -23.54 -23.50
N ALA A 238 3.62 -24.41 -22.58
CA ALA A 238 4.82 -25.22 -22.79
C ALA A 238 4.71 -26.09 -24.06
N LYS A 239 3.56 -26.71 -24.31
CA LYS A 239 3.31 -27.50 -25.53
C LYS A 239 3.38 -26.65 -26.81
N PHE A 240 2.77 -25.47 -26.83
CA PHE A 240 2.89 -24.55 -27.96
C PHE A 240 4.36 -24.17 -28.23
N LEU A 241 5.14 -23.94 -27.17
CA LEU A 241 6.55 -23.58 -27.28
C LEU A 241 7.40 -24.75 -27.82
N SER A 242 7.28 -25.96 -27.26
CA SER A 242 8.12 -27.10 -27.69
C SER A 242 7.73 -27.66 -29.05
N GLU A 243 6.43 -27.70 -29.39
CA GLU A 243 5.95 -28.40 -30.58
C GLU A 243 5.72 -27.50 -31.80
N VAL A 244 5.58 -26.19 -31.59
CA VAL A 244 5.35 -25.21 -32.68
C VAL A 244 6.46 -24.16 -32.71
N LEU A 245 6.66 -23.39 -31.64
CA LEU A 245 7.49 -22.18 -31.72
C LEU A 245 9.00 -22.45 -31.76
N HIS A 246 9.53 -23.31 -30.90
CA HIS A 246 10.97 -23.65 -30.89
C HIS A 246 11.40 -24.32 -32.21
N PRO A 247 10.69 -25.31 -32.77
CA PRO A 247 11.03 -25.88 -34.07
C PRO A 247 10.92 -24.87 -35.22
N ALA A 248 9.98 -23.93 -35.15
CA ALA A 248 9.85 -22.86 -36.15
C ALA A 248 11.03 -21.87 -36.09
N ILE A 249 11.45 -21.45 -34.89
CA ILE A 249 12.65 -20.61 -34.70
C ILE A 249 13.90 -21.32 -35.24
N ILE A 250 14.08 -22.61 -34.90
CA ILE A 250 15.23 -23.42 -35.36
C ILE A 250 15.27 -23.51 -36.89
N ALA A 251 14.13 -23.50 -37.58
CA ALA A 251 14.06 -23.60 -39.03
C ALA A 251 14.39 -22.29 -39.77
N VAL A 252 14.15 -21.13 -39.16
CA VAL A 252 14.43 -19.81 -39.77
C VAL A 252 15.76 -19.19 -39.34
N GLU A 253 16.36 -19.63 -38.24
CA GLU A 253 17.66 -19.12 -37.78
C GLU A 253 18.86 -19.72 -38.53
N ASP A 254 19.91 -18.92 -38.66
CA ASP A 254 21.16 -19.35 -39.28
C ASP A 254 21.85 -20.45 -38.47
N LYS A 255 22.29 -21.51 -39.16
CA LYS A 255 22.89 -22.72 -38.56
C LYS A 255 24.10 -22.44 -37.67
N GLU A 256 24.81 -21.35 -37.93
CA GLU A 256 25.96 -20.88 -37.14
C GLU A 256 25.54 -20.32 -35.76
N THR A 257 24.32 -19.77 -35.67
CA THR A 257 23.77 -19.21 -34.41
C THR A 257 23.11 -20.27 -33.53
N LEU A 258 22.55 -21.33 -34.14
CA LEU A 258 21.91 -22.46 -33.42
C LEU A 258 22.88 -23.13 -32.42
N ALA A 259 24.18 -23.18 -32.75
CA ALA A 259 25.21 -23.77 -31.90
C ALA A 259 25.41 -23.08 -30.54
N TYR A 260 24.82 -21.89 -30.35
CA TYR A 260 24.94 -21.08 -29.14
C TYR A 260 23.60 -20.86 -28.39
N LYS A 261 22.52 -21.53 -28.82
CA LYS A 261 21.17 -21.36 -28.25
C LYS A 261 20.52 -22.72 -27.93
N ASP A 262 20.44 -23.05 -26.64
CA ASP A 262 19.76 -24.24 -26.16
C ASP A 262 18.24 -24.09 -26.32
N TYR A 263 17.65 -24.78 -27.28
CA TYR A 263 16.20 -24.78 -27.55
C TYR A 263 15.44 -25.93 -26.84
N ASP A 264 15.72 -26.13 -25.54
CA ASP A 264 14.95 -27.03 -24.68
C ASP A 264 14.36 -26.25 -23.49
N ILE A 265 13.06 -26.44 -23.25
CA ILE A 265 12.36 -25.92 -22.08
C ILE A 265 13.01 -26.41 -20.78
N ASN A 266 13.54 -27.64 -20.74
CA ASN A 266 14.19 -28.18 -19.53
C ASN A 266 15.53 -27.50 -19.25
N ASP A 267 16.39 -27.30 -20.25
CA ASP A 267 17.64 -26.54 -20.08
C ASP A 267 17.37 -25.07 -19.74
N TRP A 268 16.37 -24.44 -20.37
CA TRP A 268 15.98 -23.08 -19.98
C TRP A 268 15.42 -23.00 -18.55
N TYR A 269 14.62 -23.98 -18.13
CA TYR A 269 14.12 -24.10 -16.75
C TYR A 269 15.25 -24.39 -15.75
N TRP A 270 16.25 -25.20 -16.13
CA TRP A 270 17.44 -25.46 -15.32
C TRP A 270 18.29 -24.20 -15.14
N LYS A 271 18.58 -23.48 -16.23
CA LYS A 271 19.27 -22.17 -16.23
C LYS A 271 18.50 -21.09 -15.44
N ALA A 272 17.17 -21.12 -15.48
CA ALA A 272 16.32 -20.24 -14.67
C ALA A 272 16.32 -20.61 -13.17
N SER A 273 16.26 -21.91 -12.84
CA SER A 273 16.23 -22.39 -11.45
C SER A 273 17.53 -22.16 -10.68
N THR A 274 18.67 -22.09 -11.40
CA THR A 274 20.01 -21.92 -10.83
C THR A 274 20.37 -20.45 -10.59
N THR A 275 19.72 -19.50 -11.26
CA THR A 275 19.95 -18.06 -11.05
C THR A 275 19.02 -17.49 -9.98
N SER A 276 19.60 -17.00 -8.88
CA SER A 276 18.85 -16.29 -7.81
C SER A 276 18.41 -14.86 -8.20
N ARG A 277 18.14 -14.65 -9.49
CA ARG A 277 17.69 -13.40 -10.13
C ARG A 277 16.56 -13.63 -11.14
N PHE A 278 16.07 -14.86 -11.31
CA PHE A 278 14.93 -15.10 -12.20
C PHE A 278 13.65 -14.52 -11.57
N SER A 279 13.38 -13.24 -11.82
CA SER A 279 12.30 -12.45 -11.21
C SER A 279 11.01 -12.44 -12.03
N GLY A 280 10.77 -13.48 -12.83
CA GLY A 280 9.69 -13.49 -13.83
C GLY A 280 9.93 -12.56 -15.02
N SER A 281 11.17 -12.10 -15.23
CA SER A 281 11.58 -11.45 -16.48
C SER A 281 11.29 -12.36 -17.66
N ARG A 282 10.50 -11.86 -18.63
CA ARG A 282 10.28 -12.51 -19.93
C ARG A 282 11.64 -12.91 -20.55
N LYS A 283 11.72 -14.13 -21.09
CA LYS A 283 12.92 -14.61 -21.79
C LYS A 283 12.61 -14.69 -23.26
N SER A 284 13.23 -13.80 -24.01
CA SER A 284 13.11 -13.65 -25.45
C SER A 284 14.32 -14.22 -26.20
N VAL A 285 14.14 -14.50 -27.49
CA VAL A 285 15.18 -14.53 -28.52
C VAL A 285 14.83 -13.51 -29.60
N THR A 286 15.84 -12.90 -30.23
CA THR A 286 15.63 -11.92 -31.30
C THR A 286 15.47 -12.64 -32.64
N VAL A 287 14.32 -12.47 -33.29
CA VAL A 287 13.99 -13.05 -34.59
C VAL A 287 13.95 -11.95 -35.65
N THR A 288 14.73 -12.11 -36.72
CA THR A 288 14.79 -11.20 -37.87
C THR A 288 13.77 -11.54 -38.95
N ARG A 289 13.56 -12.84 -39.23
CA ARG A 289 12.71 -13.37 -40.32
C ARG A 289 11.29 -13.65 -39.84
N MET A 290 10.57 -12.61 -39.39
CA MET A 290 9.29 -12.76 -38.69
C MET A 290 8.19 -13.39 -39.59
N ALA A 291 8.08 -12.99 -40.86
CA ALA A 291 7.09 -13.57 -41.79
C ALA A 291 7.29 -15.09 -41.98
N GLU A 292 8.52 -15.52 -42.27
CA GLU A 292 8.87 -16.93 -42.45
C GLU A 292 8.69 -17.75 -41.16
N LEU A 293 8.85 -17.13 -39.98
CA LEU A 293 8.55 -17.78 -38.70
C LEU A 293 7.06 -18.09 -38.58
N GLN A 294 6.18 -17.16 -38.96
CA GLN A 294 4.72 -17.36 -38.94
C GLN A 294 4.27 -18.45 -39.92
N GLU A 295 4.77 -18.39 -41.17
CA GLU A 295 4.52 -19.42 -42.18
C GLU A 295 4.97 -20.81 -41.68
N THR A 296 6.16 -20.89 -41.09
CA THR A 296 6.70 -22.14 -40.53
C THR A 296 5.86 -22.66 -39.36
N MET A 297 5.38 -21.78 -38.47
CA MET A 297 4.47 -22.15 -37.38
C MET A 297 3.15 -22.73 -37.94
N HIS A 298 2.54 -22.10 -38.94
CA HIS A 298 1.35 -22.63 -39.60
C HIS A 298 1.62 -23.99 -40.26
N GLY A 299 2.72 -24.11 -41.01
CA GLY A 299 3.12 -25.35 -41.66
C GLY A 299 3.44 -26.50 -40.70
N ILE A 300 3.96 -26.23 -39.50
CA ILE A 300 4.15 -27.25 -38.45
C ILE A 300 2.80 -27.73 -37.90
N ILE A 301 1.90 -26.79 -37.56
CA ILE A 301 0.58 -27.14 -37.02
C ILE A 301 -0.23 -27.97 -38.03
N ALA A 302 -0.24 -27.57 -39.30
CA ALA A 302 -0.93 -28.32 -40.36
C ALA A 302 -0.39 -29.74 -40.50
N ARG A 303 0.92 -29.89 -40.77
CA ARG A 303 1.54 -31.20 -41.04
C ARG A 303 1.40 -32.19 -39.89
N ARG A 304 1.56 -31.76 -38.63
CA ARG A 304 1.41 -32.64 -37.44
C ARG A 304 -0.05 -33.06 -37.20
N THR A 305 -1.00 -32.18 -37.52
CA THR A 305 -2.44 -32.51 -37.47
C THR A 305 -2.81 -33.53 -38.56
N GLU A 306 -2.30 -33.36 -39.78
CA GLU A 306 -2.55 -34.25 -40.92
C GLU A 306 -1.88 -35.62 -40.78
N SER A 307 -0.71 -35.70 -40.14
CA SER A 307 0.02 -36.96 -39.95
C SER A 307 -0.53 -37.88 -38.85
N ASN A 308 -1.51 -37.42 -38.06
CA ASN A 308 -1.99 -38.07 -36.82
C ASN A 308 -0.88 -38.34 -35.77
N ASP A 309 0.30 -37.73 -35.93
CA ASP A 309 1.44 -37.87 -35.01
C ASP A 309 1.16 -37.11 -33.70
N GLU A 310 0.63 -35.88 -33.82
CA GLU A 310 0.07 -35.17 -32.68
C GLU A 310 -0.95 -34.11 -33.10
N ASP A 311 -2.15 -34.16 -32.51
CA ASP A 311 -3.19 -33.15 -32.73
C ASP A 311 -2.78 -31.78 -32.14
N LEU A 312 -2.24 -30.92 -33.00
CA LEU A 312 -1.96 -29.51 -32.70
C LEU A 312 -3.05 -28.58 -33.24
N SER A 313 -4.18 -29.12 -33.72
CA SER A 313 -5.26 -28.33 -34.32
C SER A 313 -5.82 -27.28 -33.36
N MET A 314 -5.71 -27.48 -32.05
CA MET A 314 -6.12 -26.50 -31.03
C MET A 314 -5.33 -25.19 -31.04
N PHE A 315 -4.12 -25.17 -31.62
CA PHE A 315 -3.33 -23.96 -31.80
C PHE A 315 -3.54 -23.29 -33.17
N ALA A 316 -4.19 -23.95 -34.13
CA ALA A 316 -4.45 -23.37 -35.45
C ALA A 316 -5.45 -22.20 -35.38
N SER A 317 -5.52 -21.41 -36.45
CA SER A 317 -6.36 -20.19 -36.50
C SER A 317 -6.03 -19.20 -35.36
N PHE A 318 -4.76 -19.14 -34.94
CA PHE A 318 -4.27 -18.08 -34.07
C PHE A 318 -4.23 -16.73 -34.81
N PHE A 319 -4.15 -15.65 -34.05
CA PHE A 319 -3.85 -14.31 -34.54
C PHE A 319 -3.08 -13.52 -33.47
N PHE A 320 -2.53 -12.37 -33.83
CA PHE A 320 -1.73 -11.52 -32.96
C PHE A 320 -2.50 -10.27 -32.52
N VAL A 321 -2.17 -9.81 -31.32
CA VAL A 321 -2.62 -8.53 -30.77
C VAL A 321 -1.39 -7.77 -30.29
N MET A 322 -1.11 -6.64 -30.91
CA MET A 322 -0.02 -5.74 -30.53
C MET A 322 -0.60 -4.59 -29.72
N GLU A 323 0.02 -4.25 -28.59
CA GLU A 323 -0.45 -3.17 -27.72
C GLU A 323 0.72 -2.29 -27.25
N ALA A 324 0.63 -0.97 -27.51
CA ALA A 324 1.49 0.06 -26.94
C ALA A 324 0.66 1.02 -26.08
N LYS A 325 1.20 1.46 -24.94
CA LYS A 325 0.50 2.30 -23.94
C LYS A 325 1.46 3.33 -23.35
N GLY A 326 0.94 4.53 -23.07
CA GLY A 326 1.72 5.64 -22.48
C GLY A 326 2.67 6.30 -23.48
N ILE A 327 2.42 6.13 -24.78
CA ILE A 327 3.20 6.74 -25.87
C ILE A 327 2.89 8.24 -26.05
N LYS A 328 1.87 8.77 -25.36
CA LYS A 328 1.42 10.18 -25.47
C LYS A 328 2.53 11.22 -25.52
N HIS A 329 3.57 11.08 -24.71
CA HIS A 329 4.67 12.05 -24.62
C HIS A 329 5.58 12.08 -25.86
N GLN A 330 5.49 11.08 -26.74
CA GLN A 330 6.19 11.01 -28.02
C GLN A 330 5.34 11.61 -29.16
N THR A 331 4.01 11.58 -29.02
CA THR A 331 3.02 12.00 -30.03
C THR A 331 2.36 13.35 -29.75
N MET A 332 2.60 13.95 -28.58
CA MET A 332 1.86 15.15 -28.13
C MET A 332 2.23 16.39 -28.94
N CYS A 333 1.25 16.96 -29.64
CA CYS A 333 1.36 18.27 -30.28
C CYS A 333 0.56 19.35 -29.52
N VAL A 334 0.91 20.61 -29.74
CA VAL A 334 0.09 21.77 -29.36
C VAL A 334 -0.54 22.31 -30.64
N VAL A 335 -1.88 22.34 -30.68
CA VAL A 335 -2.64 22.70 -31.88
C VAL A 335 -2.28 24.10 -32.35
N GLY A 336 -1.97 24.25 -33.64
CA GLY A 336 -1.57 25.53 -34.24
C GLY A 336 -0.19 26.05 -33.83
N LYS A 337 0.66 25.23 -33.20
CA LYS A 337 2.05 25.60 -32.82
C LYS A 337 3.12 24.58 -33.27
N GLY A 338 2.78 23.66 -34.16
CA GLY A 338 3.72 22.68 -34.73
C GLY A 338 3.36 22.34 -36.17
N GLU A 339 4.36 21.96 -36.96
CA GLU A 339 4.23 21.57 -38.37
C GLU A 339 3.76 20.13 -38.58
N LYS A 340 3.74 19.32 -37.50
CA LYS A 340 3.41 17.88 -37.52
C LYS A 340 2.27 17.56 -36.58
N ASP A 341 1.37 16.71 -37.06
CA ASP A 341 0.28 16.13 -36.29
C ASP A 341 0.75 14.93 -35.42
N PRO A 342 -0.09 14.42 -34.50
CA PRO A 342 0.24 13.31 -33.62
C PRO A 342 0.54 11.97 -34.32
N TYR A 343 -0.05 11.72 -35.50
CA TYR A 343 0.16 10.50 -36.27
C TYR A 343 1.49 10.55 -37.05
N THR A 344 1.86 11.70 -37.62
CA THR A 344 3.22 11.89 -38.16
C THR A 344 4.28 11.71 -37.06
N LEU A 345 4.07 12.27 -35.87
CA LEU A 345 4.98 12.08 -34.72
C LEU A 345 5.03 10.62 -34.23
N LEU A 346 3.92 9.88 -34.32
CA LEU A 346 3.87 8.44 -34.05
C LEU A 346 4.75 7.66 -35.03
N CYS A 347 4.60 7.89 -36.34
CA CYS A 347 5.38 7.20 -37.37
C CYS A 347 6.89 7.48 -37.23
N GLU A 348 7.28 8.70 -36.87
CA GLU A 348 8.68 9.06 -36.63
C GLU A 348 9.26 8.49 -35.33
N SER A 349 8.45 8.31 -34.29
CA SER A 349 8.89 7.75 -32.99
C SER A 349 8.85 6.21 -32.94
N ILE A 350 8.13 5.56 -33.85
CA ILE A 350 7.97 4.11 -33.94
C ILE A 350 8.26 3.60 -35.38
N PRO A 351 9.44 3.88 -35.96
CA PRO A 351 9.75 3.58 -37.37
C PRO A 351 9.87 2.08 -37.69
N TYR A 352 9.86 1.23 -36.65
CA TYR A 352 9.97 -0.23 -36.74
C TYR A 352 8.64 -0.95 -37.06
N LEU A 353 7.53 -0.23 -37.13
CA LEU A 353 6.24 -0.76 -37.62
C LEU A 353 5.95 -0.25 -39.04
N ASP A 354 5.31 -1.10 -39.84
CA ASP A 354 4.93 -0.76 -41.22
C ASP A 354 3.54 -0.07 -41.22
N PHE A 355 3.45 1.14 -40.68
CA PHE A 355 2.18 1.83 -40.40
C PHE A 355 1.26 1.99 -41.62
N GLU A 356 1.83 2.18 -42.81
CA GLU A 356 1.09 2.21 -44.08
C GLU A 356 0.28 0.92 -44.26
N LYS A 357 0.94 -0.25 -44.14
CA LYS A 357 0.28 -1.56 -44.20
C LYS A 357 -0.68 -1.80 -43.05
N LEU A 358 -0.37 -1.31 -41.86
CA LEU A 358 -1.23 -1.45 -40.67
C LEU A 358 -2.50 -0.58 -40.74
N GLN A 359 -2.64 0.29 -41.75
CA GLN A 359 -3.90 0.96 -42.12
C GLN A 359 -4.68 0.25 -43.26
N GLU A 360 -4.12 -0.78 -43.90
CA GLU A 360 -4.79 -1.58 -44.94
C GLU A 360 -5.66 -2.66 -44.30
N ARG A 361 -6.93 -2.75 -44.71
CA ARG A 361 -7.94 -3.64 -44.14
C ARG A 361 -7.58 -5.12 -44.27
N GLU A 362 -6.87 -5.51 -45.33
CA GLU A 362 -6.38 -6.87 -45.53
C GLU A 362 -5.34 -7.33 -44.49
N ASN A 363 -4.62 -6.39 -43.85
CA ASN A 363 -3.63 -6.67 -42.81
C ASN A 363 -4.22 -6.63 -41.38
N GLY A 364 -5.54 -6.45 -41.25
CA GLY A 364 -6.27 -6.45 -39.98
C GLY A 364 -6.78 -5.06 -39.55
N GLN A 365 -6.76 -4.80 -38.25
CA GLN A 365 -7.37 -3.60 -37.65
C GLN A 365 -6.41 -2.92 -36.66
N MET A 366 -5.86 -1.78 -37.06
CA MET A 366 -5.30 -0.80 -36.11
C MET A 366 -6.43 0.05 -35.49
N LEU A 367 -6.35 0.23 -34.17
CA LEU A 367 -7.14 1.14 -33.35
C LEU A 367 -6.20 2.12 -32.61
N MET A 368 -6.58 3.39 -32.52
CA MET A 368 -5.79 4.43 -31.84
C MET A 368 -6.66 5.23 -30.85
N ASP A 369 -6.05 5.65 -29.74
CA ASP A 369 -6.67 6.52 -28.72
C ASP A 369 -6.24 7.97 -28.92
N ILE A 370 -7.10 8.81 -29.53
CA ILE A 370 -6.85 10.26 -29.58
C ILE A 370 -7.24 10.90 -28.24
N GLY A 371 -6.27 11.53 -27.57
CA GLY A 371 -6.45 12.32 -26.38
C GLY A 371 -6.45 13.81 -26.69
N MET A 372 -7.52 14.51 -26.30
CA MET A 372 -7.78 15.92 -26.61
C MET A 372 -7.84 16.74 -25.32
N GLY A 373 -6.83 17.56 -25.07
CA GLY A 373 -6.70 18.39 -23.86
C GLY A 373 -7.07 19.86 -24.08
N PHE A 374 -7.93 20.39 -23.21
CA PHE A 374 -8.45 21.77 -23.25
C PHE A 374 -7.90 22.54 -22.04
N HIS A 375 -6.84 23.33 -22.21
CA HIS A 375 -6.11 23.97 -21.11
C HIS A 375 -6.37 25.48 -21.05
N PRO A 376 -6.98 26.01 -19.97
CA PRO A 376 -7.36 27.43 -19.86
C PRO A 376 -6.20 28.32 -19.35
N HIS A 377 -6.01 29.50 -19.96
CA HIS A 377 -5.03 30.51 -19.56
C HIS A 377 -5.69 31.89 -19.37
N PRO A 378 -6.40 32.13 -18.25
CA PRO A 378 -7.09 33.39 -17.99
C PRO A 378 -6.15 34.61 -18.06
N ARG A 379 -6.57 35.66 -18.78
CA ARG A 379 -5.77 36.87 -19.05
C ARG A 379 -5.45 37.71 -17.81
N ASP A 380 -6.27 37.58 -16.76
CA ASP A 380 -6.10 38.28 -15.49
C ASP A 380 -5.05 37.63 -14.56
N GLY A 381 -4.52 36.46 -14.93
CA GLY A 381 -3.50 35.73 -14.18
C GLY A 381 -4.02 34.90 -13.01
N GLU A 382 -5.31 34.94 -12.66
CA GLU A 382 -5.85 34.04 -11.62
C GLU A 382 -6.25 32.70 -12.24
N HIS A 383 -5.61 31.65 -11.74
CA HIS A 383 -5.74 30.28 -12.21
C HIS A 383 -7.09 29.63 -11.89
N VAL A 384 -7.62 28.89 -12.86
CA VAL A 384 -8.90 28.18 -12.78
C VAL A 384 -8.73 26.66 -12.79
N VAL A 385 -9.77 25.96 -12.35
CA VAL A 385 -10.00 24.56 -12.68
C VAL A 385 -11.27 24.50 -13.52
N CYS A 386 -11.21 23.82 -14.67
CA CYS A 386 -12.40 23.53 -15.47
C CYS A 386 -12.98 22.15 -15.14
N LEU A 387 -14.31 22.04 -15.22
CA LEU A 387 -15.11 20.88 -14.83
C LEU A 387 -16.15 20.62 -15.91
N TRP A 388 -16.23 19.39 -16.41
CA TRP A 388 -17.27 18.99 -17.36
C TRP A 388 -18.66 19.11 -16.75
N ASP A 389 -19.57 19.75 -17.47
CA ASP A 389 -21.00 19.71 -17.24
C ASP A 389 -21.53 18.35 -17.76
N LEU A 390 -22.01 17.51 -16.85
CA LEU A 390 -22.47 16.17 -17.16
C LEU A 390 -23.77 16.15 -17.97
N GLU A 391 -24.62 17.18 -17.90
CA GLU A 391 -25.83 17.26 -18.72
C GLU A 391 -25.46 17.52 -20.18
N ARG A 392 -24.55 18.49 -20.41
CA ARG A 392 -24.02 18.81 -21.73
C ARG A 392 -23.20 17.67 -22.34
N VAL A 393 -22.29 17.07 -21.56
CA VAL A 393 -21.45 15.98 -22.04
C VAL A 393 -22.26 14.70 -22.30
N VAL A 394 -23.24 14.35 -21.46
CA VAL A 394 -24.14 13.20 -21.76
C VAL A 394 -24.97 13.46 -23.02
N THR A 395 -25.39 14.70 -23.27
CA THR A 395 -26.05 15.09 -24.52
C THR A 395 -25.10 14.94 -25.73
N SER A 396 -23.84 15.38 -25.61
CA SER A 396 -22.79 15.16 -26.62
C SER A 396 -22.56 13.67 -26.91
N TYR A 397 -22.60 12.81 -25.90
CA TYR A 397 -22.49 11.35 -26.07
C TYR A 397 -23.70 10.78 -26.84
N ASN A 398 -24.91 11.22 -26.51
CA ASN A 398 -26.12 10.77 -27.20
C ASN A 398 -26.09 11.16 -28.68
N ALA A 399 -25.74 12.42 -28.99
CA ALA A 399 -25.58 12.93 -30.35
C ALA A 399 -24.47 12.19 -31.13
N ALA A 400 -23.34 11.90 -30.48
CA ALA A 400 -22.25 11.12 -31.07
C ALA A 400 -22.62 9.65 -31.37
N GLY A 401 -23.81 9.17 -30.98
CA GLY A 401 -24.23 7.78 -31.20
C GLY A 401 -23.72 6.80 -30.13
N MET A 402 -23.32 7.30 -28.96
CA MET A 402 -22.84 6.45 -27.85
C MET A 402 -23.97 5.65 -27.19
N MET A 403 -23.59 4.59 -26.48
CA MET A 403 -24.43 3.96 -25.46
C MET A 403 -24.59 4.87 -24.24
N ALA A 404 -25.63 4.63 -23.42
CA ALA A 404 -25.84 5.35 -22.17
C ALA A 404 -24.57 5.31 -21.29
N PRO A 405 -23.96 6.46 -20.96
CA PRO A 405 -22.63 6.49 -20.38
C PRO A 405 -22.59 6.13 -18.90
N ASN A 406 -21.46 5.59 -18.46
CA ASN A 406 -21.15 5.40 -17.04
C ASN A 406 -20.64 6.74 -16.48
N ILE A 407 -21.37 7.32 -15.52
CA ILE A 407 -21.08 8.64 -14.94
C ILE A 407 -20.18 8.52 -13.71
N PHE A 408 -19.23 9.44 -13.58
CA PHE A 408 -18.23 9.53 -12.51
C PHE A 408 -18.26 10.93 -11.86
N HIS A 409 -19.19 11.14 -10.94
CA HIS A 409 -19.34 12.39 -10.19
C HIS A 409 -18.08 12.79 -9.41
N LEU A 410 -17.63 14.04 -9.55
CA LEU A 410 -16.57 14.62 -8.73
C LEU A 410 -17.11 14.94 -7.34
N ASN A 411 -16.50 14.43 -6.26
CA ASN A 411 -16.88 14.79 -4.89
C ASN A 411 -18.40 14.65 -4.61
N THR A 412 -19.05 13.67 -5.23
CA THR A 412 -20.52 13.46 -5.21
C THR A 412 -21.37 14.62 -5.77
N MET A 413 -20.79 15.56 -6.51
CA MET A 413 -21.51 16.62 -7.22
C MET A 413 -22.32 16.03 -8.38
N HIS A 414 -23.61 16.35 -8.47
CA HIS A 414 -24.51 15.73 -9.45
C HIS A 414 -24.18 16.15 -10.88
N GLN A 415 -24.01 17.46 -11.12
CA GLN A 415 -23.79 18.02 -12.46
C GLN A 415 -22.33 17.96 -12.95
N TYR A 416 -21.35 17.62 -12.11
CA TYR A 416 -19.93 17.77 -12.46
C TYR A 416 -19.10 16.51 -12.25
N GLY A 417 -18.23 16.18 -13.21
CA GLY A 417 -17.34 15.02 -13.09
C GLY A 417 -16.68 14.58 -14.40
N GLY A 418 -16.98 13.35 -14.79
CA GLY A 418 -16.59 12.74 -16.07
C GLY A 418 -17.47 11.53 -16.39
N CYS A 419 -17.30 10.93 -17.56
CA CYS A 419 -18.06 9.77 -17.99
C CYS A 419 -17.32 8.91 -19.03
N GLN A 420 -17.84 7.71 -19.34
CA GLN A 420 -17.33 6.87 -20.44
C GLN A 420 -18.40 5.94 -21.04
N ALA A 421 -18.30 5.64 -22.33
CA ALA A 421 -19.24 4.76 -23.06
C ALA A 421 -18.56 4.04 -24.24
N GLU A 422 -19.11 2.87 -24.60
CA GLU A 422 -18.92 2.30 -25.94
C GLU A 422 -19.90 2.94 -26.94
N MET A 423 -19.55 2.96 -28.22
CA MET A 423 -20.45 3.41 -29.28
C MET A 423 -21.48 2.32 -29.64
N LYS A 424 -22.71 2.72 -30.00
CA LYS A 424 -23.73 1.81 -30.55
C LYS A 424 -23.18 1.09 -31.78
N GLN A 425 -23.33 -0.24 -31.88
CA GLN A 425 -22.66 -1.04 -32.93
C GLN A 425 -22.96 -0.59 -34.37
N LEU A 426 -24.15 -0.05 -34.64
CA LEU A 426 -24.51 0.51 -35.94
C LEU A 426 -23.64 1.72 -36.31
N TYR A 427 -23.64 2.76 -35.46
CA TYR A 427 -22.81 3.95 -35.62
C TYR A 427 -21.32 3.62 -35.63
N ALA A 428 -20.89 2.70 -34.77
CA ALA A 428 -19.50 2.24 -34.74
C ALA A 428 -19.07 1.62 -36.08
N GLY A 429 -19.96 0.90 -36.77
CA GLY A 429 -19.68 0.35 -38.10
C GLY A 429 -19.48 1.41 -39.19
N LEU A 430 -20.19 2.54 -39.08
CA LEU A 430 -20.18 3.65 -40.03
C LEU A 430 -19.02 4.63 -39.76
N VAL A 431 -18.95 5.20 -38.57
CA VAL A 431 -18.00 6.28 -38.22
C VAL A 431 -16.64 5.76 -37.75
N GLN A 432 -16.53 4.44 -37.53
CA GLN A 432 -15.34 3.72 -37.06
C GLN A 432 -14.76 4.20 -35.71
N PHE A 433 -15.56 4.85 -34.87
CA PHE A 433 -15.29 5.03 -33.44
C PHE A 433 -15.93 3.90 -32.62
N CYS A 434 -15.39 3.61 -31.43
CA CYS A 434 -15.91 2.53 -30.59
C CYS A 434 -16.02 2.85 -29.10
N PHE A 435 -15.31 3.86 -28.59
CA PHE A 435 -15.32 4.21 -27.18
C PHE A 435 -14.97 5.70 -27.00
N ARG A 436 -15.63 6.37 -26.04
CA ARG A 436 -15.31 7.73 -25.59
C ARG A 436 -15.23 7.78 -24.06
N SER A 437 -14.30 8.60 -23.56
CA SER A 437 -13.99 8.81 -22.15
C SER A 437 -13.69 10.29 -21.90
N THR A 438 -14.27 10.86 -20.86
CA THR A 438 -14.28 12.32 -20.64
C THR A 438 -14.02 12.62 -19.17
N TYR A 439 -12.98 13.42 -18.86
CA TYR A 439 -12.59 13.69 -17.47
C TYR A 439 -11.88 15.04 -17.27
N GLY A 440 -11.92 15.58 -16.05
CA GLY A 440 -11.18 16.80 -15.69
C GLY A 440 -9.76 16.51 -15.17
N LEU A 441 -8.79 17.38 -15.46
CA LEU A 441 -7.38 17.22 -15.07
C LEU A 441 -7.11 17.61 -13.60
N HIS A 442 -8.12 18.11 -12.89
CA HIS A 442 -8.04 18.49 -11.46
C HIS A 442 -7.57 17.36 -10.53
N TYR A 443 -7.63 16.08 -10.95
CA TYR A 443 -7.12 14.98 -10.14
C TYR A 443 -5.58 14.91 -10.10
N GLU A 444 -4.87 15.54 -11.05
CA GLU A 444 -3.43 15.31 -11.23
C GLU A 444 -2.57 15.62 -9.99
N PRO A 445 -2.85 16.68 -9.19
CA PRO A 445 -2.13 16.94 -7.94
C PRO A 445 -2.29 15.86 -6.86
N VAL A 446 -3.35 15.03 -6.94
CA VAL A 446 -3.70 14.03 -5.93
C VAL A 446 -3.60 12.58 -6.42
N ARG A 447 -3.50 12.34 -7.74
CA ARG A 447 -3.48 11.01 -8.37
C ARG A 447 -2.16 10.26 -8.14
N ARG A 448 -1.95 9.78 -6.90
CA ARG A 448 -0.87 8.86 -6.53
C ARG A 448 -1.12 7.46 -7.10
N VAL A 449 -0.72 7.23 -8.35
CA VAL A 449 -0.68 5.88 -8.94
C VAL A 449 0.42 5.06 -8.28
N ARG A 450 0.07 3.91 -7.71
CA ARG A 450 1.02 2.84 -7.36
C ARG A 450 0.48 1.52 -7.92
N GLY A 451 1.24 0.88 -8.81
CA GLY A 451 0.82 -0.36 -9.47
C GLY A 451 -0.53 -0.25 -10.17
N GLY A 452 -0.80 0.87 -10.85
CA GLY A 452 -2.06 1.14 -11.55
C GLY A 452 -3.25 1.56 -10.67
N HIS A 453 -3.14 1.52 -9.33
CA HIS A 453 -4.24 1.86 -8.43
C HIS A 453 -4.07 3.25 -7.78
N ILE A 454 -5.19 3.97 -7.63
CA ILE A 454 -5.30 5.20 -6.82
C ILE A 454 -5.36 4.78 -5.34
N THR A 455 -4.21 4.76 -4.66
CA THR A 455 -4.16 4.26 -3.28
C THR A 455 -4.39 5.37 -2.25
N LEU A 456 -5.59 5.37 -1.66
CA LEU A 456 -5.83 5.84 -0.29
C LEU A 456 -5.56 4.67 0.69
N CYS A 457 -5.79 4.88 1.99
CA CYS A 457 -5.90 3.81 2.97
C CYS A 457 -7.18 2.97 2.82
N GLU A 458 -7.23 1.86 3.56
CA GLU A 458 -8.30 0.86 3.48
C GLU A 458 -9.35 1.08 4.57
N ASP A 459 -10.54 0.50 4.40
CA ASP A 459 -11.64 0.66 5.37
C ASP A 459 -11.28 0.11 6.75
N ARG A 460 -10.40 -0.90 6.83
CA ARG A 460 -9.84 -1.43 8.09
C ARG A 460 -8.96 -0.42 8.84
N ASP A 461 -8.36 0.56 8.15
CA ASP A 461 -7.55 1.61 8.77
C ASP A 461 -8.45 2.68 9.43
N ALA A 462 -9.49 3.11 8.72
CA ALA A 462 -10.51 4.03 9.22
C ALA A 462 -11.34 3.41 10.35
N TYR A 463 -11.75 2.13 10.21
CA TYR A 463 -12.47 1.39 11.25
C TYR A 463 -11.69 1.33 12.58
N HIS A 464 -10.36 1.29 12.50
CA HIS A 464 -9.47 1.34 13.65
C HIS A 464 -9.02 2.75 14.05
N ALA A 465 -9.36 3.79 13.28
CA ALA A 465 -8.88 5.16 13.41
C ALA A 465 -7.36 5.20 13.67
N ASN A 466 -6.60 4.53 12.80
CA ASN A 466 -5.17 4.35 12.99
C ASN A 466 -4.35 5.47 12.32
N SER A 467 -3.04 5.50 12.56
CA SER A 467 -2.15 6.50 11.98
C SER A 467 -2.01 6.41 10.45
N LYS A 468 -2.28 5.27 9.82
CA LYS A 468 -2.30 5.14 8.35
C LYS A 468 -3.51 5.88 7.75
N PHE A 469 -4.68 5.83 8.39
CA PHE A 469 -5.85 6.63 8.00
C PHE A 469 -5.56 8.14 8.12
N PHE A 470 -5.17 8.62 9.30
CA PHE A 470 -4.93 10.06 9.53
C PHE A 470 -3.74 10.61 8.74
N SER A 471 -2.69 9.82 8.50
CA SER A 471 -1.57 10.24 7.65
C SER A 471 -1.96 10.30 6.18
N ALA A 472 -2.75 9.34 5.68
CA ALA A 472 -3.18 9.35 4.28
C ALA A 472 -4.10 10.54 3.98
N THR A 473 -5.15 10.73 4.77
CA THR A 473 -6.09 11.84 4.58
C THR A 473 -5.44 13.22 4.79
N SER A 474 -4.53 13.37 5.76
CA SER A 474 -3.75 14.61 5.92
C SER A 474 -2.78 14.87 4.76
N ASP A 475 -2.18 13.83 4.17
CA ASP A 475 -1.33 13.98 2.97
C ASP A 475 -2.13 14.34 1.72
N TYR A 476 -3.34 13.80 1.54
CA TYR A 476 -4.26 14.25 0.48
C TYR A 476 -4.71 15.70 0.71
N GLY A 477 -5.07 16.08 1.94
CA GLY A 477 -5.40 17.47 2.27
C GLY A 477 -4.26 18.45 2.01
N ARG A 478 -3.00 18.03 2.21
CA ARG A 478 -1.81 18.84 1.87
C ARG A 478 -1.59 18.97 0.36
N GLN A 479 -1.88 17.92 -0.41
CA GLN A 479 -1.78 17.95 -1.87
C GLN A 479 -2.87 18.83 -2.49
N LEU A 480 -4.10 18.76 -2.00
CA LEU A 480 -5.18 19.68 -2.37
C LEU A 480 -4.81 21.13 -2.04
N LYS A 481 -4.34 21.40 -0.81
CA LYS A 481 -3.82 22.75 -0.46
C LYS A 481 -2.74 23.22 -1.45
N SER A 482 -1.73 22.38 -1.71
CA SER A 482 -0.64 22.66 -2.65
C SER A 482 -1.07 22.69 -4.12
N ALA A 483 -2.32 22.38 -4.47
CA ALA A 483 -2.87 22.55 -5.81
C ALA A 483 -3.52 23.94 -5.97
N GLY A 484 -4.30 24.37 -4.98
CA GLY A 484 -4.87 25.73 -4.93
C GLY A 484 -3.86 26.84 -4.59
N GLU A 485 -2.65 26.48 -4.14
CA GLU A 485 -1.50 27.38 -3.93
C GLU A 485 -0.48 27.34 -5.09
N LYS A 486 -0.81 26.75 -6.25
CA LYS A 486 0.05 26.77 -7.44
C LYS A 486 -0.40 27.82 -8.45
N ASP A 487 0.59 28.42 -9.09
CA ASP A 487 0.42 29.27 -10.27
C ASP A 487 0.18 28.41 -11.53
N HIS A 488 -0.91 27.64 -11.53
CA HIS A 488 -1.27 26.71 -12.60
C HIS A 488 -2.78 26.45 -12.68
N SER A 489 -3.33 26.58 -13.89
CA SER A 489 -4.73 26.25 -14.20
C SER A 489 -4.86 24.78 -14.61
N TYR A 490 -5.97 24.14 -14.24
CA TYR A 490 -6.24 22.73 -14.56
C TYR A 490 -7.35 22.62 -15.61
N GLY A 491 -7.00 22.08 -16.78
CA GLY A 491 -7.91 21.88 -17.89
C GLY A 491 -8.82 20.66 -17.77
N VAL A 492 -9.45 20.31 -18.89
CA VAL A 492 -10.28 19.11 -19.07
C VAL A 492 -9.79 18.31 -20.28
N ARG A 493 -10.18 17.02 -20.38
CA ARG A 493 -9.74 16.11 -21.44
C ARG A 493 -10.86 15.18 -21.92
N GLU A 494 -10.92 15.02 -23.23
CA GLU A 494 -11.70 14.03 -23.96
C GLU A 494 -10.73 12.97 -24.53
N GLU A 495 -11.16 11.71 -24.61
CA GLU A 495 -10.43 10.60 -25.21
C GLU A 495 -11.38 9.76 -26.05
N ILE A 496 -11.01 9.48 -27.30
CA ILE A 496 -11.80 8.69 -28.25
C ILE A 496 -10.93 7.57 -28.83
N ARG A 497 -11.48 6.35 -28.88
CA ARG A 497 -10.87 5.22 -29.60
C ARG A 497 -11.58 5.01 -30.93
N GLY A 498 -10.80 5.00 -32.01
CA GLY A 498 -11.28 4.76 -33.38
C GLY A 498 -10.33 3.89 -34.19
N SER A 499 -10.71 3.60 -35.44
CA SER A 499 -9.80 3.02 -36.43
C SER A 499 -8.63 3.96 -36.73
N GLY A 500 -7.53 3.42 -37.26
CA GLY A 500 -6.43 4.24 -37.77
C GLY A 500 -6.90 5.32 -38.76
N ARG A 501 -7.82 4.96 -39.67
CA ARG A 501 -8.34 5.85 -40.73
C ARG A 501 -9.21 6.99 -40.19
N ALA A 502 -10.20 6.69 -39.35
CA ALA A 502 -11.09 7.71 -38.78
C ALA A 502 -10.35 8.69 -37.87
N ILE A 503 -9.33 8.22 -37.14
CA ILE A 503 -8.47 9.08 -36.32
C ILE A 503 -7.59 9.98 -37.20
N CYS A 504 -7.08 9.50 -38.34
CA CYS A 504 -6.39 10.36 -39.30
C CYS A 504 -7.32 11.41 -39.93
N GLU A 505 -8.53 11.05 -40.37
CA GLU A 505 -9.53 12.00 -40.93
C GLU A 505 -9.82 13.15 -39.97
N VAL A 506 -10.12 12.86 -38.70
CA VAL A 506 -10.43 13.93 -37.74
C VAL A 506 -9.21 14.74 -37.31
N LEU A 507 -7.99 14.20 -37.45
CA LEU A 507 -6.76 14.95 -37.17
C LEU A 507 -6.54 16.12 -38.14
N GLU A 508 -7.01 16.02 -39.38
CA GLU A 508 -6.93 17.11 -40.37
C GLU A 508 -7.64 18.39 -39.88
N ASN A 509 -8.83 18.22 -39.27
CA ASN A 509 -9.71 19.32 -38.86
C ASN A 509 -9.85 19.47 -37.33
N ILE A 510 -9.04 18.77 -36.54
CA ILE A 510 -9.11 18.71 -35.06
C ILE A 510 -9.07 20.09 -34.39
N SER A 511 -8.36 21.03 -35.02
CA SER A 511 -8.22 22.43 -34.63
C SER A 511 -9.55 23.19 -34.63
N GLU A 512 -10.50 22.78 -35.46
CA GLU A 512 -11.82 23.41 -35.58
C GLU A 512 -12.83 22.70 -34.67
N TYR A 513 -12.85 21.37 -34.67
CA TYR A 513 -13.70 20.59 -33.76
C TYR A 513 -13.46 20.94 -32.28
N MET A 514 -12.20 21.05 -31.83
CA MET A 514 -11.90 21.42 -30.44
C MET A 514 -12.31 22.86 -30.09
N LYS A 515 -12.22 23.80 -31.05
CA LYS A 515 -12.68 25.20 -30.86
C LYS A 515 -14.20 25.28 -30.82
N ALA A 516 -14.88 24.65 -31.78
CA ALA A 516 -16.34 24.60 -31.84
C ALA A 516 -16.91 23.97 -30.56
N TYR A 517 -16.36 22.84 -30.13
CA TYR A 517 -16.81 22.15 -28.91
C TYR A 517 -16.68 23.03 -27.66
N ILE A 518 -15.51 23.64 -27.39
CA ILE A 518 -15.37 24.52 -26.22
C ILE A 518 -16.21 25.82 -26.34
N SER A 519 -16.54 26.26 -27.57
CA SER A 519 -17.43 27.41 -27.81
C SER A 519 -18.90 27.13 -27.46
N ALA A 520 -19.31 25.86 -27.39
CA ALA A 520 -20.64 25.43 -26.93
C ALA A 520 -20.72 25.20 -25.40
N GLU A 521 -19.71 25.67 -24.65
CA GLU A 521 -19.63 25.67 -23.18
C GLU A 521 -19.88 24.29 -22.51
N PRO A 522 -19.25 23.17 -22.93
CA PRO A 522 -19.41 21.83 -22.33
C PRO A 522 -18.80 21.71 -20.92
N ALA A 523 -18.02 22.69 -20.48
CA ALA A 523 -17.35 22.71 -19.20
C ALA A 523 -17.40 24.10 -18.58
N ILE A 524 -17.70 24.17 -17.29
CA ILE A 524 -17.54 25.39 -16.50
C ILE A 524 -16.11 25.52 -16.01
N CYS A 525 -15.70 26.73 -15.61
CA CYS A 525 -14.42 26.97 -14.95
C CYS A 525 -14.62 27.82 -13.68
N VAL A 526 -13.89 27.46 -12.62
CA VAL A 526 -13.98 28.04 -11.28
C VAL A 526 -12.58 28.35 -10.74
N PRO A 527 -12.38 29.32 -9.83
CA PRO A 527 -11.06 29.63 -9.27
C PRO A 527 -10.41 28.41 -8.61
N SER A 528 -9.17 28.08 -9.02
CA SER A 528 -8.42 26.89 -8.60
C SER A 528 -8.32 26.79 -7.07
N LYS A 529 -7.99 27.93 -6.44
CA LYS A 529 -7.90 28.09 -4.98
C LYS A 529 -9.21 27.74 -4.26
N VAL A 530 -10.36 28.11 -4.82
CA VAL A 530 -11.69 27.86 -4.21
C VAL A 530 -12.02 26.37 -4.26
N LEU A 531 -11.96 25.74 -5.45
CA LEU A 531 -12.28 24.32 -5.60
C LEU A 531 -11.37 23.43 -4.73
N PHE A 532 -10.06 23.67 -4.73
CA PHE A 532 -9.14 22.82 -3.97
C PHE A 532 -9.24 23.04 -2.45
N GLU A 533 -9.51 24.26 -1.97
CA GLU A 533 -9.80 24.48 -0.54
C GLU A 533 -11.15 23.86 -0.14
N PHE A 534 -12.18 23.92 -0.99
CA PHE A 534 -13.48 23.26 -0.78
C PHE A 534 -13.34 21.74 -0.67
N GLN A 535 -12.62 21.11 -1.62
CA GLN A 535 -12.30 19.68 -1.57
C GLN A 535 -11.48 19.35 -0.31
N ARG A 536 -10.47 20.16 0.02
CA ARG A 536 -9.65 19.96 1.23
C ARG A 536 -10.49 20.05 2.50
N ARG A 537 -11.44 20.98 2.56
CA ARG A 537 -12.34 21.20 3.69
C ARG A 537 -13.19 19.96 3.94
N ARG A 538 -13.97 19.54 2.94
CA ARG A 538 -14.84 18.36 3.00
C ARG A 538 -14.08 17.08 3.31
N LEU A 539 -12.88 16.89 2.74
CA LEU A 539 -12.00 15.75 3.07
C LEU A 539 -11.64 15.68 4.57
N LEU A 540 -11.33 16.83 5.19
CA LEU A 540 -10.85 16.89 6.56
C LEU A 540 -11.99 16.94 7.58
N ASP A 541 -13.14 17.49 7.22
CA ASP A 541 -14.34 17.43 8.07
C ASP A 541 -14.93 16.00 8.05
N LEU A 542 -14.91 15.29 6.92
CA LEU A 542 -15.19 13.84 6.88
C LEU A 542 -14.18 13.01 7.71
N GLN A 543 -12.89 13.37 7.70
CA GLN A 543 -11.87 12.76 8.56
C GLN A 543 -12.22 12.97 10.06
N GLU A 544 -12.71 14.16 10.41
CA GLU A 544 -13.13 14.51 11.77
C GLU A 544 -14.40 13.76 12.19
N VAL A 545 -15.42 13.68 11.34
CA VAL A 545 -16.62 12.86 11.62
C VAL A 545 -16.24 11.39 11.85
N GLN A 546 -15.35 10.82 11.04
CA GLN A 546 -14.82 9.47 11.27
C GLN A 546 -14.04 9.38 12.59
N ARG A 547 -13.29 10.42 13.01
CA ARG A 547 -12.60 10.47 14.32
C ARG A 547 -13.60 10.43 15.47
N GLN A 548 -14.72 11.13 15.38
CA GLN A 548 -15.74 11.17 16.45
C GLN A 548 -16.57 9.89 16.50
N MET A 549 -17.05 9.39 15.35
CA MET A 549 -17.70 8.09 15.26
C MET A 549 -16.80 6.95 15.78
N ALA A 550 -15.49 7.04 15.56
CA ALA A 550 -14.51 6.08 16.08
C ALA A 550 -14.30 6.14 17.60
N ARG A 551 -14.73 7.22 18.28
CA ARG A 551 -14.82 7.33 19.74
C ARG A 551 -16.15 6.79 20.25
N LEU A 552 -17.27 7.25 19.67
CA LEU A 552 -18.63 6.94 20.11
C LEU A 552 -19.03 5.47 19.87
N ARG A 553 -18.55 4.87 18.77
CA ARG A 553 -18.73 3.45 18.43
C ARG A 553 -20.21 2.99 18.42
N PRO A 554 -21.07 3.64 17.61
CA PRO A 554 -22.46 3.20 17.46
C PRO A 554 -22.56 1.75 16.95
N SER A 555 -23.73 1.12 17.11
CA SER A 555 -23.90 -0.30 16.80
C SER A 555 -23.84 -0.62 15.29
N ASN A 556 -23.92 0.40 14.43
CA ASN A 556 -23.69 0.39 12.97
C ASN A 556 -22.35 1.00 12.54
N TYR A 557 -21.36 1.07 13.43
CA TYR A 557 -20.10 1.76 13.17
C TYR A 557 -19.30 1.21 11.96
N GLY A 558 -19.42 -0.07 11.61
CA GLY A 558 -18.84 -0.60 10.38
C GLY A 558 -19.49 0.02 9.14
N THR A 559 -20.81 0.09 9.15
CA THR A 559 -21.64 0.68 8.10
C THR A 559 -21.33 2.17 7.93
N VAL A 560 -21.32 2.92 9.03
CA VAL A 560 -20.93 4.36 9.07
C VAL A 560 -19.50 4.57 8.59
N THR A 561 -18.54 3.73 8.99
CA THR A 561 -17.15 3.80 8.50
C THR A 561 -17.08 3.55 6.99
N THR A 562 -17.89 2.63 6.45
CA THR A 562 -17.90 2.33 5.02
C THR A 562 -18.43 3.52 4.21
N LEU A 563 -19.52 4.14 4.68
CA LEU A 563 -20.08 5.37 4.10
C LEU A 563 -19.06 6.51 4.10
N LEU A 564 -18.48 6.82 5.26
CA LEU A 564 -17.51 7.91 5.38
C LEU A 564 -16.26 7.65 4.52
N MET A 565 -15.78 6.41 4.42
CA MET A 565 -14.68 6.05 3.51
C MET A 565 -15.04 6.10 2.03
N HIS A 566 -16.31 5.89 1.65
CA HIS A 566 -16.78 6.12 0.29
C HIS A 566 -16.79 7.62 -0.05
N LEU A 567 -17.28 8.47 0.85
CA LEU A 567 -17.28 9.92 0.64
C LEU A 567 -15.86 10.52 0.64
N ILE A 568 -15.00 10.11 1.57
CA ILE A 568 -13.57 10.51 1.62
C ILE A 568 -12.84 10.16 0.32
N ARG A 569 -13.16 9.00 -0.29
CA ARG A 569 -12.63 8.62 -1.60
C ARG A 569 -13.21 9.48 -2.72
N SER A 570 -14.52 9.75 -2.67
CA SER A 570 -15.26 10.55 -3.65
C SER A 570 -14.68 11.96 -3.84
N VAL A 571 -14.09 12.55 -2.80
CA VAL A 571 -13.38 13.84 -2.92
C VAL A 571 -12.21 13.80 -3.91
N CYS A 572 -11.54 12.65 -4.08
CA CYS A 572 -10.27 12.54 -4.80
C CYS A 572 -10.29 11.63 -6.05
N HIS A 573 -11.39 10.92 -6.29
CA HIS A 573 -11.67 10.05 -7.44
C HIS A 573 -13.12 9.57 -7.36
N ALA A 574 -13.67 8.91 -8.38
CA ALA A 574 -14.98 8.24 -8.29
C ALA A 574 -14.82 6.76 -7.86
N PRO A 575 -15.06 6.39 -6.59
CA PRO A 575 -14.94 5.00 -6.12
C PRO A 575 -16.17 4.14 -6.49
N PRO A 576 -16.01 2.94 -7.06
CA PRO A 576 -17.13 2.07 -7.39
C PRO A 576 -17.83 1.50 -6.14
N VAL A 577 -19.17 1.46 -6.16
CA VAL A 577 -20.01 0.97 -5.04
C VAL A 577 -20.07 -0.56 -5.03
N MET A 578 -18.95 -1.20 -4.65
CA MET A 578 -18.79 -2.66 -4.69
C MET A 578 -19.36 -3.41 -3.46
N LEU A 579 -19.64 -2.71 -2.35
CA LEU A 579 -20.00 -3.33 -1.07
C LEU A 579 -21.53 -3.39 -0.87
N PRO A 580 -22.15 -4.59 -0.66
CA PRO A 580 -23.61 -4.72 -0.58
C PRO A 580 -24.28 -4.03 0.62
N HIS A 581 -23.53 -3.73 1.69
CA HIS A 581 -24.02 -2.90 2.81
C HIS A 581 -23.91 -1.41 2.50
N LEU A 582 -22.85 -0.96 1.82
CA LEU A 582 -22.76 0.41 1.31
C LEU A 582 -23.89 0.73 0.33
N LYS A 583 -24.17 -0.15 -0.64
CA LYS A 583 -25.25 0.09 -1.61
C LYS A 583 -26.60 0.33 -0.93
N ARG A 584 -26.97 -0.49 0.07
CA ARG A 584 -28.19 -0.28 0.87
C ARG A 584 -28.13 1.01 1.68
N THR A 585 -27.00 1.31 2.32
CA THR A 585 -26.83 2.58 3.08
C THR A 585 -27.05 3.81 2.21
N LEU A 586 -26.59 3.80 0.96
CA LEU A 586 -26.81 4.89 -0.01
C LEU A 586 -28.27 4.97 -0.48
N GLN A 587 -28.96 3.83 -0.63
CA GLN A 587 -30.40 3.79 -0.93
C GLN A 587 -31.26 4.28 0.25
N ASP A 588 -30.95 3.85 1.48
CA ASP A 588 -31.60 4.29 2.72
C ASP A 588 -31.47 5.82 2.91
N LEU A 589 -30.30 6.38 2.56
CA LEU A 589 -30.02 7.83 2.57
C LEU A 589 -30.47 8.57 1.29
N LYS A 590 -31.17 7.90 0.36
CA LYS A 590 -31.66 8.46 -0.91
C LYS A 590 -30.59 9.20 -1.73
N TYR A 591 -29.38 8.64 -1.78
CA TYR A 591 -28.17 9.27 -2.34
C TYR A 591 -28.41 10.06 -3.63
N ASP A 592 -28.99 9.43 -4.65
CA ASP A 592 -29.17 10.04 -5.97
C ASP A 592 -30.11 11.26 -5.93
N LEU A 593 -31.19 11.19 -5.15
CA LEU A 593 -32.14 12.29 -4.94
C LEU A 593 -31.54 13.44 -4.13
N VAL A 594 -30.67 13.15 -3.16
CA VAL A 594 -29.94 14.19 -2.40
C VAL A 594 -28.95 14.90 -3.31
N CYS A 595 -28.16 14.16 -4.10
CA CYS A 595 -27.27 14.73 -5.10
C CYS A 595 -28.02 15.64 -6.08
N GLN A 596 -29.14 15.17 -6.64
CA GLN A 596 -29.94 15.91 -7.61
C GLN A 596 -30.55 17.19 -7.02
N ARG A 597 -31.07 17.14 -5.78
CA ARG A 597 -31.79 18.26 -5.14
C ARG A 597 -30.88 19.29 -4.48
N PHE A 598 -29.69 18.90 -4.02
CA PHE A 598 -28.80 19.77 -3.23
C PHE A 598 -27.42 19.97 -3.90
N GLY A 599 -27.27 19.62 -5.18
CA GLY A 599 -26.05 19.77 -5.97
C GLY A 599 -24.95 18.75 -5.64
N MET A 600 -24.87 18.26 -4.39
CA MET A 600 -24.02 17.14 -3.98
C MET A 600 -24.64 16.28 -2.87
N PHE A 601 -24.04 15.13 -2.57
CA PHE A 601 -24.48 14.32 -1.43
C PHE A 601 -24.15 14.98 -0.08
N PHE A 602 -25.17 15.17 0.74
CA PHE A 602 -25.05 15.64 2.12
C PHE A 602 -25.71 14.66 3.10
N ILE A 603 -25.18 14.57 4.32
CA ILE A 603 -25.71 13.72 5.39
C ILE A 603 -26.58 14.59 6.32
N HIS A 604 -27.71 15.10 5.82
CA HIS A 604 -28.60 15.99 6.60
C HIS A 604 -29.07 15.37 7.94
N GLY A 605 -29.13 14.04 8.03
CA GLY A 605 -29.44 13.30 9.26
C GLY A 605 -28.25 13.09 10.23
N LEU A 606 -27.10 13.72 10.02
CA LEU A 606 -25.90 13.54 10.86
C LEU A 606 -26.04 14.21 12.23
N LYS A 607 -26.27 13.41 13.27
CA LYS A 607 -26.33 13.87 14.67
C LYS A 607 -25.05 13.44 15.39
N LEU A 608 -24.02 14.26 15.20
CA LEU A 608 -22.62 13.94 15.54
C LEU A 608 -22.42 13.60 17.02
N GLU A 609 -23.00 14.41 17.93
CA GLU A 609 -22.90 14.19 19.39
C GLU A 609 -23.58 12.89 19.84
N ALA A 610 -24.70 12.53 19.20
CA ALA A 610 -25.40 11.27 19.45
C ALA A 610 -24.69 10.06 18.83
N GLY A 611 -23.75 10.27 17.89
CA GLY A 611 -23.13 9.21 17.09
C GLY A 611 -24.11 8.54 16.12
N VAL A 612 -25.16 9.26 15.70
CA VAL A 612 -26.25 8.75 14.86
C VAL A 612 -26.20 9.41 13.48
N ILE A 613 -26.58 8.64 12.47
CA ILE A 613 -27.04 9.16 11.18
C ILE A 613 -28.49 8.67 11.04
N GLU A 614 -29.42 9.60 10.84
CA GLU A 614 -30.84 9.27 10.65
C GLU A 614 -31.10 8.69 9.25
N GLY A 615 -32.16 7.89 9.12
CA GLY A 615 -32.49 7.15 7.89
C GLY A 615 -31.82 5.78 7.77
N ILE A 616 -30.66 5.53 8.41
CA ILE A 616 -29.95 4.23 8.33
C ILE A 616 -30.18 3.33 9.55
N TYR A 617 -30.11 2.01 9.33
CA TYR A 617 -30.21 1.00 10.39
C TYR A 617 -29.18 1.22 11.51
N HIS A 618 -29.64 1.18 12.77
CA HIS A 618 -28.81 1.42 13.95
C HIS A 618 -27.80 0.30 14.27
N THR A 619 -27.83 -0.83 13.56
CA THR A 619 -26.94 -2.00 13.77
C THR A 619 -26.28 -2.48 12.48
N ASP A 620 -24.99 -2.83 12.54
CA ASP A 620 -24.26 -3.46 11.43
C ASP A 620 -24.92 -4.80 11.04
N ASP A 621 -25.25 -4.98 9.76
CA ASP A 621 -25.82 -6.23 9.22
C ASP A 621 -24.78 -7.35 9.02
N ASP A 622 -25.23 -8.59 8.80
CA ASP A 622 -24.36 -9.77 8.65
C ASP A 622 -23.29 -9.66 7.54
N LEU A 623 -23.52 -8.89 6.47
CA LEU A 623 -22.52 -8.68 5.42
C LEU A 623 -21.45 -7.69 5.87
N CYS A 624 -21.85 -6.60 6.55
CA CYS A 624 -20.94 -5.67 7.20
C CYS A 624 -20.14 -6.35 8.33
N LEU A 625 -20.80 -7.15 9.16
CA LEU A 625 -20.21 -7.96 10.24
C LEU A 625 -19.28 -9.05 9.73
N LYS A 626 -19.52 -9.59 8.53
CA LYS A 626 -18.62 -10.52 7.85
C LYS A 626 -17.38 -9.78 7.31
N TYR A 627 -17.58 -8.63 6.65
CA TYR A 627 -16.50 -7.79 6.10
C TYR A 627 -15.54 -7.32 7.20
N TYR A 628 -16.03 -6.63 8.23
CA TYR A 628 -15.23 -6.27 9.41
C TYR A 628 -15.09 -7.43 10.41
N GLY A 629 -15.35 -8.68 10.04
CA GLY A 629 -15.41 -9.80 10.97
C GLY A 629 -14.09 -10.10 11.68
N ILE A 630 -12.96 -9.78 11.04
CA ILE A 630 -11.63 -9.88 11.63
C ILE A 630 -11.33 -8.64 12.49
N GLU A 631 -11.71 -7.45 12.03
CA GLU A 631 -11.49 -6.14 12.64
C GLU A 631 -12.31 -5.97 13.92
N LYS A 632 -13.58 -6.36 13.91
CA LYS A 632 -14.45 -6.47 15.09
C LYS A 632 -13.88 -7.46 16.09
N LYS A 633 -13.33 -8.60 15.66
CA LYS A 633 -12.62 -9.55 16.55
C LYS A 633 -11.28 -9.01 17.07
N LYS A 634 -10.50 -8.27 16.28
CA LYS A 634 -9.27 -7.56 16.70
C LYS A 634 -9.60 -6.48 17.74
N TYR A 635 -10.67 -5.73 17.50
CA TYR A 635 -11.16 -4.64 18.35
C TYR A 635 -11.77 -5.18 19.65
N GLN A 636 -12.62 -6.21 19.60
CA GLN A 636 -13.09 -6.93 20.80
C GLN A 636 -11.95 -7.61 21.58
N LYS A 637 -10.85 -8.02 20.94
CA LYS A 637 -9.61 -8.48 21.63
C LYS A 637 -8.73 -7.32 22.15
N LYS A 638 -9.03 -6.07 21.80
CA LYS A 638 -8.46 -4.83 22.38
C LYS A 638 -9.35 -4.34 23.53
N ILE A 639 -10.64 -4.09 23.28
CA ILE A 639 -11.65 -3.73 24.29
C ILE A 639 -11.75 -4.80 25.39
N GLY A 640 -11.80 -6.09 25.07
CA GLY A 640 -11.91 -7.19 26.05
C GLY A 640 -10.68 -7.39 26.93
N LYS A 641 -9.68 -6.50 26.85
CA LYS A 641 -8.57 -6.35 27.81
C LYS A 641 -8.69 -5.09 28.68
N HIS A 642 -9.62 -4.20 28.36
CA HIS A 642 -10.00 -3.02 29.14
C HIS A 642 -11.36 -3.24 29.83
N ILE A 643 -12.37 -3.76 29.13
CA ILE A 643 -13.66 -4.21 29.68
C ILE A 643 -13.56 -5.68 30.13
N ARG A 644 -12.67 -5.90 31.11
CA ARG A 644 -12.75 -6.97 32.13
C ARG A 644 -12.22 -6.47 33.48
N ALA A 645 -12.41 -5.19 33.76
CA ALA A 645 -12.57 -4.74 35.13
C ALA A 645 -14.04 -4.98 35.54
N PRO A 646 -14.33 -5.77 36.58
CA PRO A 646 -15.57 -5.59 37.32
C PRO A 646 -15.58 -4.17 37.91
N LEU A 647 -16.74 -3.53 38.00
CA LEU A 647 -16.87 -2.49 39.02
C LEU A 647 -16.77 -3.19 40.37
N ASN A 648 -15.72 -2.87 41.12
CA ASN A 648 -15.59 -3.20 42.54
C ASN A 648 -15.00 -1.98 43.26
N PRO A 649 -15.39 -1.73 44.51
CA PRO A 649 -15.33 -0.39 45.09
C PRO A 649 -13.93 0.02 45.57
N THR A 650 -13.69 1.33 45.53
CA THR A 650 -12.80 2.07 46.45
C THR A 650 -11.50 1.37 46.87
N VAL A 651 -10.62 1.09 45.93
CA VAL A 651 -9.20 0.80 46.25
C VAL A 651 -8.47 2.14 46.40
N ASP A 652 -8.02 2.45 47.61
CA ASP A 652 -7.26 3.67 47.88
C ASP A 652 -5.90 3.66 47.15
N ALA A 653 -5.71 4.63 46.25
CA ALA A 653 -4.49 4.80 45.47
C ALA A 653 -3.28 5.21 46.33
N ALA A 654 -3.47 5.82 47.51
CA ALA A 654 -2.39 6.11 48.44
C ALA A 654 -1.79 4.82 49.05
N LEU A 655 -2.67 3.82 49.29
CA LEU A 655 -2.32 2.52 49.86
C LEU A 655 -1.75 1.56 48.81
N TYR A 656 -2.27 1.56 47.57
CA TYR A 656 -1.84 0.67 46.47
C TYR A 656 -1.64 1.42 45.14
N PRO A 657 -0.52 2.14 44.92
CA PRO A 657 -0.38 3.08 43.79
C PRO A 657 -0.33 2.45 42.38
N LEU A 658 -0.15 1.12 42.27
CA LEU A 658 -0.24 0.37 41.02
C LEU A 658 -1.37 -0.68 41.05
N GLY A 659 -2.36 -0.48 41.93
CA GLY A 659 -3.36 -1.47 42.31
C GLY A 659 -2.81 -2.53 43.26
N MET A 660 -3.71 -3.28 43.91
CA MET A 660 -3.36 -4.29 44.93
C MET A 660 -2.50 -5.44 44.38
N LYS A 661 -2.67 -5.78 43.09
CA LYS A 661 -2.13 -7.00 42.47
C LYS A 661 -1.40 -6.72 41.13
N PRO A 662 -0.33 -5.90 41.13
CA PRO A 662 0.36 -5.46 39.92
C PRO A 662 1.19 -6.59 39.29
N SER A 663 1.37 -6.56 37.97
CA SER A 663 2.28 -7.51 37.30
C SER A 663 3.75 -7.18 37.58
N TRP A 664 4.63 -8.21 37.60
CA TRP A 664 6.06 -8.03 37.92
C TRP A 664 6.80 -7.04 37.00
N GLN A 665 6.35 -6.90 35.74
CA GLN A 665 6.92 -5.94 34.80
C GLN A 665 6.48 -4.50 35.10
N ALA A 666 5.22 -4.29 35.49
CA ALA A 666 4.72 -3.00 35.95
C ALA A 666 5.41 -2.57 37.26
N TRP A 667 5.59 -3.50 38.21
CA TRP A 667 6.28 -3.21 39.47
C TRP A 667 7.76 -2.83 39.25
N LYS A 668 8.45 -3.52 38.33
CA LYS A 668 9.82 -3.14 37.94
C LYS A 668 9.90 -1.77 37.28
N ALA A 669 9.00 -1.47 36.34
CA ALA A 669 8.96 -0.16 35.69
C ALA A 669 8.68 0.96 36.70
N GLY A 670 7.68 0.79 37.57
CA GLY A 670 7.34 1.73 38.63
C GLY A 670 8.48 1.97 39.61
N MET A 671 9.18 0.92 40.06
CA MET A 671 10.33 1.05 40.97
C MET A 671 11.51 1.81 40.32
N MET A 672 11.64 1.77 38.99
CA MET A 672 12.64 2.53 38.24
C MET A 672 12.25 4.01 38.05
N SER A 673 10.95 4.35 38.02
CA SER A 673 10.47 5.73 37.86
C SER A 673 10.24 6.44 39.20
N ASP A 674 9.47 5.84 40.10
CA ASP A 674 9.34 6.31 41.47
C ASP A 674 9.29 5.17 42.50
N ALA A 675 10.47 4.84 43.03
CA ALA A 675 10.60 3.95 44.16
C ALA A 675 9.95 4.47 45.45
N LEU A 676 9.81 5.79 45.64
CA LEU A 676 9.41 6.36 46.93
C LEU A 676 7.90 6.24 47.17
N GLY A 677 7.07 6.49 46.16
CA GLY A 677 5.62 6.29 46.25
C GLY A 677 5.23 4.81 46.45
N LEU A 678 6.02 3.88 45.94
CA LEU A 678 5.76 2.42 45.94
C LEU A 678 6.24 1.68 47.18
N VAL A 679 7.06 2.29 48.03
CA VAL A 679 7.44 1.75 49.33
C VAL A 679 6.63 2.36 50.46
N ARG A 680 6.39 1.57 51.51
CA ARG A 680 5.99 2.06 52.83
C ARG A 680 7.14 2.88 53.41
N MET A 681 6.83 3.98 54.09
CA MET A 681 7.84 4.78 54.79
C MET A 681 8.61 3.88 55.78
N PHE A 682 9.92 4.08 55.91
CA PHE A 682 10.69 3.39 56.94
C PHE A 682 10.33 3.99 58.31
N THR A 683 10.14 3.12 59.30
CA THR A 683 9.88 3.48 60.70
C THR A 683 10.80 2.63 61.56
N TYR A 684 11.68 3.28 62.31
CA TYR A 684 12.50 2.58 63.30
C TYR A 684 11.63 2.15 64.49
N ASP A 685 12.05 1.07 65.14
CA ASP A 685 11.32 0.37 66.20
C ASP A 685 12.25 0.32 67.41
N GLU A 686 12.18 1.35 68.26
CA GLU A 686 13.12 1.57 69.37
C GLU A 686 13.17 0.35 70.30
N ALA A 687 12.00 -0.21 70.64
CA ALA A 687 11.86 -1.35 71.53
C ALA A 687 12.42 -2.67 70.96
N TRP A 688 12.57 -2.79 69.63
CA TRP A 688 13.39 -3.85 69.03
C TRP A 688 14.86 -3.46 68.97
N GLY A 689 15.18 -2.20 68.69
CA GLY A 689 16.55 -1.68 68.68
C GLY A 689 17.29 -1.97 69.98
N ASP A 690 16.60 -1.78 71.13
CA ASP A 690 17.11 -2.05 72.48
C ASP A 690 17.31 -3.56 72.76
N THR A 691 16.76 -4.45 71.93
CA THR A 691 16.97 -5.92 72.04
C THR A 691 18.10 -6.45 71.15
N ILE A 692 18.68 -5.61 70.29
CA ILE A 692 19.79 -6.00 69.42
C ILE A 692 21.11 -5.96 70.21
N GLU A 693 21.88 -7.04 70.09
CA GLU A 693 23.18 -7.23 70.73
C GLU A 693 24.18 -6.10 70.37
N GLU A 694 24.94 -5.62 71.36
CA GLU A 694 25.68 -4.36 71.26
C GLU A 694 26.82 -4.42 70.23
N ASP A 695 27.56 -5.53 70.13
CA ASP A 695 28.59 -5.68 69.11
C ASP A 695 27.99 -5.75 67.69
N ALA A 696 26.86 -6.42 67.49
CA ALA A 696 26.12 -6.41 66.21
C ALA A 696 25.65 -5.00 65.82
N SER A 697 25.11 -4.25 66.78
CA SER A 697 24.73 -2.84 66.61
C SER A 697 25.95 -1.97 66.25
N GLY A 698 27.04 -2.09 67.01
CA GLY A 698 28.31 -1.39 66.77
C GLY A 698 28.94 -1.71 65.41
N LEU A 699 28.93 -2.99 65.03
CA LEU A 699 29.42 -3.47 63.72
C LEU A 699 28.57 -2.92 62.56
N PHE A 700 27.24 -2.87 62.70
CA PHE A 700 26.38 -2.31 61.65
C PHE A 700 26.53 -0.79 61.50
N LYS A 701 26.74 -0.06 62.60
CA LYS A 701 27.08 1.38 62.56
C LYS A 701 28.42 1.61 61.84
N ARG A 702 29.46 0.85 62.20
CA ARG A 702 30.78 0.89 61.54
C ARG A 702 30.69 0.57 60.05
N PHE A 703 30.01 -0.52 59.69
CA PHE A 703 29.72 -0.88 58.30
C PHE A 703 29.07 0.29 57.55
N SER A 704 28.00 0.87 58.10
CA SER A 704 27.25 1.92 57.41
C SER A 704 28.08 3.19 57.16
N SER A 705 28.91 3.60 58.11
CA SER A 705 29.85 4.72 57.94
C SER A 705 30.97 4.38 56.94
N GLU A 706 31.72 3.31 57.19
CA GLU A 706 32.93 2.98 56.43
C GLU A 706 32.63 2.58 54.98
N TYR A 707 31.51 1.90 54.74
CA TYR A 707 31.11 1.48 53.40
C TYR A 707 30.70 2.70 52.55
N MET A 708 29.97 3.66 53.13
CA MET A 708 29.57 4.90 52.45
C MET A 708 30.77 5.80 52.10
N ILE A 709 31.83 5.80 52.93
CA ILE A 709 33.08 6.54 52.67
C ILE A 709 33.85 6.00 51.44
N THR A 710 33.54 4.79 50.95
CA THR A 710 34.13 4.29 49.68
C THR A 710 33.53 4.91 48.41
N LEU A 711 32.53 5.78 48.54
CA LEU A 711 32.00 6.57 47.44
C LEU A 711 32.89 7.80 47.17
N LYS A 712 33.18 8.07 45.89
CA LYS A 712 33.81 9.32 45.48
C LYS A 712 32.90 10.52 45.79
N GLU A 713 33.50 11.68 46.04
CA GLU A 713 32.76 12.96 46.20
C GLU A 713 31.84 13.25 45.01
N GLU A 714 32.28 12.97 43.77
CA GLU A 714 31.48 13.07 42.54
C GLU A 714 30.13 12.30 42.57
N ALA A 715 30.03 11.26 43.40
CA ALA A 715 28.83 10.43 43.53
C ALA A 715 27.92 10.88 44.68
N LEU A 716 28.39 11.79 45.54
CA LEU A 716 27.71 12.27 46.74
C LEU A 716 27.10 13.66 46.49
N ARG A 717 25.84 13.86 46.90
CA ARG A 717 25.16 15.16 46.84
C ARG A 717 25.31 15.95 48.14
N GLU A 718 25.34 15.22 49.25
CA GLU A 718 25.67 15.72 50.59
C GLU A 718 26.72 14.79 51.18
N ARG A 719 27.51 15.27 52.16
CA ARG A 719 28.39 14.40 52.94
C ARG A 719 27.54 13.33 53.65
N PRO A 720 27.99 12.06 53.75
CA PRO A 720 27.29 11.05 54.53
C PRO A 720 27.06 11.56 55.97
N PRO A 721 25.89 11.30 56.57
CA PRO A 721 25.60 11.74 57.93
C PRO A 721 26.54 11.04 58.93
N VAL A 722 26.78 11.69 60.07
CA VAL A 722 27.42 11.04 61.21
C VAL A 722 26.45 10.00 61.77
N ILE A 723 26.93 8.78 62.00
CA ILE A 723 26.13 7.65 62.47
C ILE A 723 26.55 7.32 63.90
N GLU A 724 25.71 7.68 64.87
CA GLU A 724 25.98 7.48 66.30
C GLU A 724 25.10 6.36 66.87
N THR A 725 23.86 6.28 66.41
CA THR A 725 22.85 5.28 66.80
C THR A 725 22.60 4.25 65.69
N LEU A 726 21.96 3.12 66.06
CA LEU A 726 21.55 2.08 65.08
C LEU A 726 20.45 2.61 64.16
N LYS A 727 19.64 3.54 64.65
CA LYS A 727 18.61 4.25 63.89
C LYS A 727 19.21 5.07 62.75
N ASP A 728 20.23 5.88 63.01
CA ASP A 728 20.93 6.67 61.98
C ASP A 728 21.48 5.76 60.88
N ALA A 729 22.09 4.64 61.29
CA ALA A 729 22.64 3.64 60.37
C ALA A 729 21.55 3.06 59.45
N MET A 730 20.39 2.72 60.00
CA MET A 730 19.28 2.16 59.21
C MET A 730 18.56 3.21 58.36
N GLU A 731 18.47 4.47 58.80
CA GLU A 731 17.86 5.56 58.02
C GLU A 731 18.67 5.92 56.76
N VAL A 732 20.00 5.78 56.79
CA VAL A 732 20.86 5.85 55.59
C VAL A 732 20.43 4.82 54.55
N TRP A 733 20.17 3.58 54.96
CA TRP A 733 19.72 2.47 54.09
C TRP A 733 18.20 2.49 53.82
N THR A 734 17.69 3.67 53.48
CA THR A 734 16.33 3.90 52.97
C THR A 734 16.34 4.54 51.58
N VAL A 735 15.25 4.37 50.82
CA VAL A 735 15.05 5.04 49.52
C VAL A 735 15.15 6.57 49.68
N LYS A 736 14.66 7.11 50.81
CA LYS A 736 14.72 8.55 51.14
C LYS A 736 16.16 8.99 51.48
N GLY A 737 16.83 8.31 52.40
CA GLY A 737 18.20 8.62 52.82
C GLY A 737 19.19 8.52 51.67
N MET A 738 19.13 7.43 50.89
CA MET A 738 20.03 7.24 49.75
C MET A 738 19.73 8.16 48.57
N ARG A 739 18.46 8.52 48.31
CA ARG A 739 18.12 9.61 47.36
C ARG A 739 18.63 10.97 47.83
N LYS A 740 18.83 11.19 49.13
CA LYS A 740 19.42 12.42 49.68
C LYS A 740 20.94 12.43 49.52
N ILE A 741 21.61 11.35 49.91
CA ILE A 741 23.09 11.27 49.96
C ILE A 741 23.73 11.09 48.57
N VAL A 742 23.14 10.29 47.67
CA VAL A 742 23.77 9.92 46.37
C VAL A 742 23.17 10.72 45.20
N VAL A 743 24.04 11.27 44.34
CA VAL A 743 23.65 12.12 43.19
C VAL A 743 22.69 11.41 42.24
N SER A 744 22.98 10.16 41.89
CA SER A 744 22.18 9.32 40.99
C SER A 744 22.06 7.90 41.55
N SER A 745 20.84 7.50 41.90
CA SER A 745 20.53 6.22 42.55
C SER A 745 19.36 5.50 41.86
N GLY A 746 19.60 4.25 41.48
CA GLY A 746 18.68 3.40 40.72
C GLY A 746 18.15 2.25 41.56
N PHE A 747 16.84 2.18 41.73
CA PHE A 747 16.19 1.23 42.64
C PHE A 747 15.59 0.05 41.88
N GLN A 748 15.86 -1.17 42.34
CA GLN A 748 15.42 -2.42 41.71
C GLN A 748 14.69 -3.30 42.74
N PRO A 749 13.52 -3.87 42.43
CA PRO A 749 12.75 -4.61 43.43
C PRO A 749 13.34 -6.01 43.64
N ASN A 750 13.57 -6.39 44.90
CA ASN A 750 13.84 -7.78 45.29
C ASN A 750 12.53 -8.61 45.16
N ASN A 751 12.62 -9.86 44.68
CA ASN A 751 11.47 -10.78 44.56
C ASN A 751 11.44 -11.87 45.63
N HIS A 752 12.30 -11.82 46.64
CA HIS A 752 12.26 -12.71 47.80
C HIS A 752 10.92 -12.55 48.56
N GLY A 753 10.39 -13.64 49.11
CA GLY A 753 9.14 -13.65 49.91
C GLY A 753 7.83 -13.35 49.17
N LEU A 754 7.85 -12.78 47.97
CA LEU A 754 6.62 -12.35 47.28
C LEU A 754 5.82 -13.52 46.67
N VAL A 755 4.51 -13.52 46.93
CA VAL A 755 3.52 -14.40 46.28
C VAL A 755 3.18 -13.87 44.87
N GLY A 756 2.83 -14.76 43.93
CA GLY A 756 2.41 -14.39 42.57
C GLY A 756 3.27 -14.96 41.43
N SER A 757 3.09 -14.40 40.22
CA SER A 757 3.68 -14.92 38.97
C SER A 757 4.95 -14.17 38.54
N PHE A 758 6.12 -14.83 38.61
CA PHE A 758 7.43 -14.23 38.34
C PHE A 758 8.10 -14.80 37.07
N GLN A 759 9.09 -14.07 36.57
CA GLN A 759 10.06 -14.58 35.59
C GLN A 759 11.49 -14.26 36.04
N GLY A 760 12.38 -15.25 35.91
CA GLY A 760 13.75 -15.22 36.46
C GLY A 760 13.86 -15.99 37.78
N ALA A 761 15.09 -16.13 38.29
CA ALA A 761 15.36 -16.76 39.58
C ALA A 761 14.75 -15.95 40.75
N ARG A 762 14.51 -16.61 41.88
CA ARG A 762 14.31 -15.92 43.16
C ARG A 762 15.65 -15.37 43.64
N HIS A 763 15.64 -14.15 44.13
CA HIS A 763 16.77 -13.54 44.80
C HIS A 763 16.81 -14.01 46.27
N LEU A 764 17.98 -13.91 46.90
CA LEU A 764 18.14 -14.11 48.33
C LEU A 764 17.42 -13.01 49.14
N GLY A 765 17.00 -13.35 50.35
CA GLY A 765 16.47 -12.39 51.32
C GLY A 765 17.58 -11.45 51.79
N PHE A 766 17.21 -10.29 52.34
CA PHE A 766 18.22 -9.37 52.86
C PHE A 766 18.99 -10.01 54.04
N ARG A 767 18.31 -10.82 54.85
CA ARG A 767 18.91 -11.68 55.89
C ARG A 767 20.06 -12.51 55.34
N ASP A 768 19.81 -13.30 54.28
CA ASP A 768 20.83 -14.18 53.69
C ASP A 768 21.94 -13.38 52.97
N GLN A 769 21.59 -12.22 52.41
CA GLN A 769 22.56 -11.29 51.80
C GLN A 769 23.51 -10.62 52.80
N MET A 770 23.26 -10.69 54.12
CA MET A 770 24.20 -10.25 55.16
C MET A 770 25.60 -10.86 54.93
N SER A 771 25.65 -12.14 54.57
CA SER A 771 26.88 -12.89 54.24
C SER A 771 27.72 -12.29 53.09
N PHE A 772 27.12 -11.47 52.22
CA PHE A 772 27.85 -10.78 51.16
C PHE A 772 28.62 -9.56 51.69
N PHE A 773 28.16 -8.95 52.78
CA PHE A 773 28.75 -7.76 53.40
C PHE A 773 29.63 -8.12 54.59
N PHE A 774 29.25 -9.16 55.35
CA PHE A 774 29.98 -9.73 56.46
C PHE A 774 30.37 -11.19 56.16
N PRO A 775 31.25 -11.44 55.17
CA PRO A 775 31.72 -12.80 54.88
C PRO A 775 32.62 -13.32 56.01
N ALA A 776 32.55 -14.62 56.28
CA ALA A 776 33.46 -15.31 57.20
C ALA A 776 34.93 -15.23 56.73
N SER A 777 35.88 -15.46 57.63
CA SER A 777 37.32 -15.36 57.36
C SER A 777 37.84 -16.44 56.41
N ASP A 778 37.82 -16.17 55.10
CA ASP A 778 38.36 -17.00 54.02
C ASP A 778 39.68 -16.41 53.44
N PRO A 779 40.77 -17.19 53.30
CA PRO A 779 42.04 -16.76 52.69
C PRO A 779 41.92 -16.07 51.31
N GLU A 780 40.96 -16.45 50.45
CA GLU A 780 40.77 -15.80 49.14
C GLU A 780 40.29 -14.34 49.25
N LEU A 781 39.65 -13.96 50.37
CA LEU A 781 39.23 -12.57 50.61
C LEU A 781 40.42 -11.62 50.74
N SER A 782 41.64 -12.13 51.01
CA SER A 782 42.88 -11.34 51.02
C SER A 782 43.27 -10.76 49.64
N LYS A 783 42.60 -11.17 48.56
CA LYS A 783 42.75 -10.69 47.18
C LYS A 783 41.54 -9.90 46.67
N SER A 784 40.58 -9.61 47.55
CA SER A 784 39.24 -9.11 47.21
C SER A 784 39.08 -7.59 47.38
N ALA A 785 37.94 -7.05 46.97
CA ALA A 785 37.55 -5.67 47.26
C ALA A 785 37.41 -5.35 48.77
N TYR A 786 37.44 -6.35 49.65
CA TYR A 786 37.28 -6.19 51.10
C TYR A 786 38.59 -6.01 51.88
N ILE A 787 39.77 -6.07 51.22
CA ILE A 787 41.09 -5.92 51.88
C ILE A 787 41.17 -4.72 52.85
N PRO A 788 40.67 -3.50 52.53
CA PRO A 788 40.76 -2.36 53.45
C PRO A 788 39.98 -2.61 54.75
N PHE A 789 38.75 -3.12 54.65
CA PHE A 789 37.89 -3.41 55.80
C PHE A 789 38.43 -4.56 56.66
N ILE A 790 39.02 -5.59 56.04
CA ILE A 790 39.61 -6.74 56.77
C ILE A 790 40.86 -6.32 57.55
N LYS A 791 41.66 -5.38 57.02
CA LYS A 791 42.88 -4.90 57.70
C LYS A 791 42.62 -3.81 58.74
N TYR A 792 41.67 -2.91 58.48
CA TYR A 792 41.53 -1.63 59.21
C TYR A 792 40.09 -1.23 59.58
N GLY A 793 39.06 -1.93 59.10
CA GLY A 793 37.66 -1.53 59.24
C GLY A 793 36.75 -2.58 59.90
N TYR A 794 35.44 -2.46 59.67
CA TYR A 794 34.39 -3.25 60.33
C TYR A 794 34.59 -4.78 60.21
N LEU A 795 35.13 -5.27 59.08
CA LEU A 795 35.39 -6.71 58.91
C LEU A 795 36.50 -7.22 59.83
N LYS A 796 37.50 -6.39 60.17
CA LYS A 796 38.50 -6.74 61.19
C LYS A 796 37.82 -7.05 62.53
N PHE A 797 36.92 -6.16 62.96
CA PHE A 797 36.20 -6.31 64.22
C PHE A 797 35.23 -7.51 64.17
N TYR A 798 34.54 -7.73 63.04
CA TYR A 798 33.69 -8.90 62.83
C TYR A 798 34.49 -10.22 62.91
N HIS A 799 35.63 -10.31 62.22
CA HIS A 799 36.50 -11.50 62.27
C HIS A 799 37.14 -11.71 63.65
N GLN A 800 37.39 -10.64 64.42
CA GLN A 800 37.80 -10.76 65.82
C GLN A 800 36.67 -11.30 66.70
N VAL A 801 35.44 -10.82 66.54
CA VAL A 801 34.26 -11.31 67.29
C VAL A 801 33.95 -12.78 66.94
N GLN A 802 34.10 -13.18 65.68
CA GLN A 802 34.00 -14.59 65.26
C GLN A 802 35.05 -15.52 65.91
N GLN A 803 36.13 -14.97 66.49
CA GLN A 803 37.20 -15.74 67.14
C GLN A 803 37.06 -15.81 68.68
N LEU A 804 36.06 -15.18 69.29
CA LEU A 804 35.89 -15.13 70.75
C LEU A 804 35.22 -16.40 71.33
N SER A 805 33.98 -16.66 70.94
CA SER A 805 33.24 -17.88 71.30
C SER A 805 32.11 -18.15 70.31
N GLU A 806 31.74 -19.42 70.13
CA GLU A 806 30.70 -19.82 69.18
C GLU A 806 29.32 -19.23 69.54
N GLU A 807 28.98 -19.18 70.84
CA GLU A 807 27.74 -18.56 71.32
C GLU A 807 27.67 -17.06 71.02
N LYS A 808 28.76 -16.31 71.26
CA LYS A 808 28.79 -14.86 70.99
C LYS A 808 28.84 -14.57 69.49
N SER A 809 29.62 -15.34 68.73
CA SER A 809 29.64 -15.27 67.26
C SER A 809 28.23 -15.47 66.69
N ALA A 810 27.51 -16.50 67.14
CA ALA A 810 26.14 -16.78 66.72
C ALA A 810 25.12 -15.73 67.21
N ALA A 811 25.33 -15.11 68.38
CA ALA A 811 24.49 -14.00 68.85
C ALA A 811 24.65 -12.76 67.96
N VAL A 812 25.90 -12.38 67.67
CA VAL A 812 26.24 -11.24 66.80
C VAL A 812 25.74 -11.47 65.38
N GLU A 813 25.91 -12.68 64.85
CA GLU A 813 25.41 -13.02 63.51
C GLU A 813 23.87 -12.95 63.46
N ARG A 814 23.16 -13.44 64.49
CA ARG A 814 21.69 -13.28 64.59
C ARG A 814 21.28 -11.80 64.62
N GLY A 815 21.96 -10.95 65.39
CA GLY A 815 21.71 -9.51 65.45
C GLY A 815 21.88 -8.83 64.08
N LEU A 816 22.99 -9.11 63.38
CA LEU A 816 23.23 -8.62 62.02
C LEU A 816 22.19 -9.15 61.02
N GLN A 817 21.82 -10.43 61.10
CA GLN A 817 20.77 -11.04 60.27
C GLN A 817 19.40 -10.35 60.47
N GLU A 818 19.03 -9.99 61.70
CA GLU A 818 17.80 -9.25 62.00
C GLU A 818 17.82 -7.81 61.49
N ILE A 819 18.92 -7.07 61.72
CA ILE A 819 19.10 -5.71 61.17
C ILE A 819 18.91 -5.76 59.65
N PHE A 820 19.64 -6.64 58.96
CA PHE A 820 19.55 -6.80 57.51
C PHE A 820 18.14 -7.14 57.04
N GLN A 821 17.42 -8.04 57.74
CA GLN A 821 16.01 -8.35 57.43
C GLN A 821 15.09 -7.13 57.51
N ARG A 822 15.42 -6.13 58.36
CA ARG A 822 14.66 -4.89 58.53
C ARG A 822 15.13 -3.72 57.65
N LEU A 823 16.26 -3.79 56.92
CA LEU A 823 16.67 -2.69 56.02
C LEU A 823 15.70 -2.51 54.84
N GLN A 824 15.46 -1.26 54.43
CA GLN A 824 14.57 -0.96 53.29
C GLN A 824 15.29 -1.13 51.95
N ILE A 825 16.57 -0.79 51.86
CA ILE A 825 17.42 -1.02 50.68
C ILE A 825 18.78 -1.63 51.04
N LEU A 826 19.44 -2.23 50.05
CA LEU A 826 20.84 -2.66 50.09
C LEU A 826 21.49 -2.39 48.72
N PRO A 827 22.80 -2.11 48.63
CA PRO A 827 23.47 -1.91 47.35
C PRO A 827 23.58 -3.23 46.58
N VAL A 828 23.52 -3.17 45.24
CA VAL A 828 23.65 -4.36 44.39
C VAL A 828 25.12 -4.74 44.25
N VAL A 829 25.62 -5.57 45.18
CA VAL A 829 27.02 -6.02 45.21
C VAL A 829 27.32 -7.18 44.26
N ASN A 830 28.62 -7.43 44.05
CA ASN A 830 29.15 -8.71 43.63
C ASN A 830 30.20 -9.13 44.65
N ALA A 831 29.89 -10.11 45.51
CA ALA A 831 30.65 -10.42 46.72
C ALA A 831 32.16 -10.59 46.44
N GLY A 832 32.99 -9.87 47.21
CA GLY A 832 34.45 -9.83 47.06
C GLY A 832 34.99 -9.15 45.78
N LYS A 833 34.14 -8.79 44.82
CA LYS A 833 34.57 -8.27 43.49
C LYS A 833 34.17 -6.83 43.22
N LEU A 834 33.02 -6.37 43.71
CA LEU A 834 32.54 -5.01 43.50
C LEU A 834 31.60 -4.56 44.61
N LEU A 835 31.97 -3.48 45.30
CA LEU A 835 31.19 -2.85 46.38
C LEU A 835 29.97 -2.08 45.83
N TRP A 836 30.15 -1.39 44.70
CA TRP A 836 29.12 -0.53 44.11
C TRP A 836 28.93 -0.84 42.64
N LYS A 837 27.82 -1.49 42.30
CA LYS A 837 27.41 -1.69 40.90
C LYS A 837 26.63 -0.48 40.41
N SER A 838 27.06 0.10 39.30
CA SER A 838 26.40 1.24 38.67
C SER A 838 25.87 0.93 37.27
N SER A 839 24.98 1.80 36.78
CA SER A 839 24.47 1.84 35.41
C SER A 839 24.66 3.25 34.85
N LYS A 840 25.01 3.36 33.56
CA LYS A 840 25.12 4.66 32.87
C LYS A 840 23.81 5.46 32.84
N GLU A 841 22.68 4.80 33.05
CA GLU A 841 21.33 5.40 32.96
C GLU A 841 20.70 5.67 34.33
N GLN A 842 21.23 5.09 35.41
CA GLN A 842 20.59 5.13 36.74
C GLN A 842 21.56 5.35 37.92
N GLY A 843 22.85 5.59 37.65
CA GLY A 843 23.85 5.75 38.71
C GLY A 843 24.04 4.47 39.52
N ILE A 844 24.15 4.58 40.84
CA ILE A 844 24.42 3.45 41.74
C ILE A 844 23.15 2.62 41.95
N LEU A 845 23.25 1.29 41.83
CA LEU A 845 22.11 0.38 41.89
C LEU A 845 21.87 -0.18 43.30
N PHE A 846 20.60 -0.16 43.72
CA PHE A 846 20.15 -0.67 45.01
C PHE A 846 19.01 -1.68 44.85
N TRP A 847 19.07 -2.79 45.59
CA TRP A 847 17.91 -3.63 45.84
C TRP A 847 16.97 -2.94 46.83
N VAL A 848 15.67 -3.09 46.62
CA VAL A 848 14.62 -2.66 47.56
C VAL A 848 13.95 -3.90 48.16
N ASN A 849 13.85 -3.94 49.49
CA ASN A 849 13.29 -5.04 50.25
C ASN A 849 11.77 -5.17 50.03
N SER A 850 11.32 -6.36 49.67
CA SER A 850 9.92 -6.69 49.39
C SER A 850 8.99 -6.49 50.58
N LYS A 851 9.50 -6.57 51.83
CA LYS A 851 8.74 -6.29 53.06
C LYS A 851 8.11 -4.89 53.07
N TYR A 852 8.70 -3.93 52.33
CA TYR A 852 8.24 -2.55 52.27
C TYR A 852 7.33 -2.23 51.08
N PHE A 853 6.96 -3.19 50.23
CA PHE A 853 6.16 -2.89 49.03
C PHE A 853 4.70 -2.56 49.38
N LYS A 854 4.12 -1.63 48.61
CA LYS A 854 2.68 -1.31 48.59
C LYS A 854 1.91 -2.19 47.59
N LEU A 855 1.90 -3.51 47.85
CA LEU A 855 1.14 -4.51 47.11
C LEU A 855 0.75 -5.69 48.00
N GLU A 856 -0.20 -6.51 47.56
CA GLU A 856 -0.55 -7.78 48.22
C GLU A 856 0.18 -8.97 47.59
N GLU A 857 0.05 -9.12 46.27
CA GLU A 857 0.69 -10.19 45.50
C GLU A 857 1.00 -9.73 44.06
N ILE A 858 1.83 -10.49 43.35
CA ILE A 858 2.19 -10.19 41.97
C ILE A 858 1.21 -10.85 40.99
N GLY A 859 0.37 -10.03 40.37
CA GLY A 859 -0.69 -10.44 39.47
C GLY A 859 -0.20 -11.13 38.18
N PRO A 860 -1.12 -11.80 37.46
CA PRO A 860 -0.80 -12.59 36.27
C PRO A 860 -0.19 -11.74 35.13
N LYS A 861 0.45 -12.41 34.18
CA LYS A 861 1.22 -11.78 33.09
C LYS A 861 0.36 -11.01 32.10
N ILE A 862 0.06 -9.75 32.44
CA ILE A 862 -0.45 -8.74 31.50
C ILE A 862 0.59 -8.56 30.39
N ARG A 863 0.26 -8.97 29.15
CA ARG A 863 1.08 -8.65 27.97
C ARG A 863 0.90 -7.17 27.64
N TYR A 864 1.69 -6.31 28.28
CA TYR A 864 1.95 -4.97 27.77
C TYR A 864 2.43 -5.09 26.31
N LYS A 865 1.78 -4.35 25.41
CA LYS A 865 2.46 -3.96 24.16
C LYS A 865 3.57 -3.00 24.56
N GLN A 866 4.69 -3.02 23.84
CA GLN A 866 5.69 -1.97 23.97
C GLN A 866 5.01 -0.63 23.69
N GLN A 867 5.22 0.36 24.56
CA GLN A 867 4.76 1.73 24.31
C GLN A 867 5.47 2.32 23.09
N GLU A 868 4.84 3.33 22.49
CA GLU A 868 5.36 3.97 21.29
C GLU A 868 6.74 4.62 21.51
N ARG A 869 7.48 4.81 20.41
CA ARG A 869 8.75 5.52 20.43
C ARG A 869 8.50 7.00 20.74
N GLN A 870 8.77 7.41 21.97
CA GLN A 870 8.89 8.83 22.32
C GLN A 870 9.96 9.51 21.44
N PRO A 871 9.82 10.83 21.18
CA PRO A 871 10.68 11.56 20.25
C PRO A 871 12.14 11.58 20.72
N LYS A 872 13.07 11.47 19.78
CA LYS A 872 14.51 11.53 20.07
C LYS A 872 14.96 12.98 20.24
N VAL A 873 15.03 13.45 21.48
CA VAL A 873 15.62 14.75 21.83
C VAL A 873 17.17 14.67 21.82
N LYS A 874 17.74 14.24 20.68
CA LYS A 874 19.18 14.34 20.42
C LYS A 874 19.41 14.82 18.99
N ALA A 875 20.03 16.00 18.88
CA ALA A 875 20.55 16.54 17.64
C ALA A 875 21.55 15.57 16.96
N SER A 876 21.75 15.71 15.65
CA SER A 876 22.73 14.89 14.94
C SER A 876 24.14 15.14 15.50
N ASN A 877 25.05 14.17 15.37
CA ASN A 877 26.44 14.39 15.80
C ASN A 877 27.07 15.57 15.03
N THR A 878 26.70 15.78 13.76
CA THR A 878 27.11 16.93 12.94
C THR A 878 26.64 18.26 13.52
N GLU A 879 25.37 18.34 13.93
CA GLU A 879 24.76 19.51 14.56
C GLU A 879 25.42 19.84 15.91
N ILE A 880 25.75 18.80 16.69
CA ILE A 880 26.49 18.94 17.95
C ILE A 880 27.93 19.43 17.70
N ILE A 881 28.61 18.91 16.67
CA ILE A 881 29.96 19.35 16.29
C ILE A 881 29.97 20.80 15.80
N HIS A 882 28.98 21.24 15.01
CA HIS A 882 28.85 22.65 14.60
C HIS A 882 28.62 23.58 15.80
N ARG A 883 27.82 23.16 16.79
CA ARG A 883 27.58 23.94 18.02
C ARG A 883 28.84 24.02 18.90
N ILE A 884 29.61 22.93 19.04
CA ILE A 884 30.89 22.93 19.75
C ILE A 884 31.92 23.82 19.04
N ARG A 885 32.00 23.75 17.69
CA ARG A 885 32.93 24.60 16.92
C ARG A 885 32.63 26.10 17.06
N ARG A 886 31.35 26.50 17.13
CA ARG A 886 30.94 27.90 17.41
C ARG A 886 31.29 28.44 18.81
N MET A 887 31.80 27.61 19.73
CA MET A 887 32.11 28.03 21.10
C MET A 887 33.62 28.11 21.39
N ASN A 888 34.48 27.65 20.48
CA ASN A 888 35.84 27.22 20.81
C ASN A 888 36.97 27.75 19.90
N ASP A 889 36.67 28.51 18.84
CA ASP A 889 37.60 29.20 17.91
C ASP A 889 39.09 28.76 17.94
N ASP A 890 39.38 27.58 17.40
CA ASP A 890 40.73 27.02 17.27
C ASP A 890 40.95 26.43 15.84
N PRO A 891 41.84 27.02 15.01
CA PRO A 891 41.92 26.72 13.58
C PRO A 891 43.03 25.71 13.22
N GLY A 892 42.75 24.39 13.23
CA GLY A 892 43.72 23.45 12.64
C GLY A 892 43.49 21.93 12.74
N VAL A 893 42.48 21.37 12.07
CA VAL A 893 42.49 19.92 11.71
C VAL A 893 41.86 19.69 10.32
N ASP A 894 42.56 18.97 9.44
CA ASP A 894 42.07 18.63 8.10
C ASP A 894 40.82 17.72 8.14
N ILE A 895 39.81 18.12 7.38
CA ILE A 895 38.52 17.46 7.25
C ILE A 895 38.62 16.21 6.36
N ALA A 896 39.54 16.18 5.38
CA ALA A 896 39.68 15.06 4.45
C ALA A 896 40.19 13.78 5.14
N ALA A 897 41.16 13.90 6.04
CA ALA A 897 41.71 12.77 6.80
C ALA A 897 40.64 12.03 7.63
N MET A 898 39.90 12.74 8.49
CA MET A 898 38.83 12.13 9.31
C MET A 898 37.67 11.57 8.49
N ALA A 899 37.37 12.15 7.32
CA ALA A 899 36.33 11.63 6.43
C ALA A 899 36.71 10.28 5.80
N LYS A 900 38.00 10.05 5.54
CA LYS A 900 38.54 8.77 5.05
C LYS A 900 38.47 7.70 6.15
N GLU A 901 39.03 7.99 7.33
CA GLU A 901 39.08 7.06 8.46
C GLU A 901 37.69 6.58 8.89
N ASN A 902 36.70 7.48 8.96
CA ASN A 902 35.31 7.10 9.26
C ASN A 902 34.66 6.22 8.18
N ARG A 903 34.98 6.41 6.90
CA ARG A 903 34.49 5.53 5.82
C ARG A 903 35.08 4.12 5.96
N GLU A 904 36.37 4.01 6.20
CA GLU A 904 37.07 2.73 6.39
C GLU A 904 36.55 1.98 7.62
N MET A 905 36.34 2.68 8.75
CA MET A 905 35.76 2.09 9.97
C MET A 905 34.32 1.60 9.76
N VAL A 906 33.47 2.37 9.07
CA VAL A 906 32.09 1.97 8.76
C VAL A 906 32.04 0.79 7.80
N GLN A 907 32.92 0.73 6.80
CA GLN A 907 33.05 -0.43 5.91
C GLN A 907 33.49 -1.69 6.68
N ALA A 908 34.48 -1.58 7.57
CA ALA A 908 34.95 -2.69 8.39
C ALA A 908 33.84 -3.28 9.30
N VAL A 909 33.07 -2.41 9.99
CA VAL A 909 31.93 -2.84 10.82
C VAL A 909 30.82 -3.48 9.97
N THR A 910 30.59 -2.99 8.76
CA THR A 910 29.58 -3.55 7.84
C THR A 910 30.01 -4.92 7.32
N ALA A 911 31.29 -5.09 6.95
CA ALA A 911 31.86 -6.38 6.54
C ALA A 911 31.82 -7.43 7.67
N GLN A 912 32.11 -7.05 8.92
CA GLN A 912 31.95 -7.95 10.08
C GLN A 912 30.49 -8.40 10.26
N ARG A 913 29.52 -7.48 10.12
CA ARG A 913 28.08 -7.80 10.20
C ARG A 913 27.62 -8.73 9.08
N GLN A 914 28.13 -8.58 7.86
CA GLN A 914 27.88 -9.51 6.76
C GLN A 914 28.50 -10.89 7.01
N LYS A 915 29.77 -10.97 7.45
CA LYS A 915 30.41 -12.25 7.83
C LYS A 915 29.59 -12.99 8.89
N LYS A 916 29.07 -12.29 9.92
CA LYS A 916 28.22 -12.90 10.95
C LYS A 916 26.89 -13.43 10.38
N LYS A 917 26.15 -12.63 9.60
CA LYS A 917 24.91 -13.10 8.91
C LYS A 917 25.14 -14.33 8.02
N ASN A 918 26.31 -14.43 7.36
CA ASN A 918 26.63 -15.57 6.50
C ASN A 918 26.98 -16.84 7.28
N LEU A 919 27.60 -16.72 8.47
CA LEU A 919 27.77 -17.85 9.40
C LEU A 919 26.42 -18.36 9.93
N ASP A 920 25.53 -17.44 10.34
CA ASP A 920 24.20 -17.78 10.82
C ASP A 920 23.34 -18.46 9.73
N ARG A 921 23.44 -18.01 8.46
CA ARG A 921 22.79 -18.70 7.31
C ARG A 921 23.33 -20.11 7.05
N LYS A 922 24.61 -20.38 7.28
CA LYS A 922 25.17 -21.75 7.17
C LYS A 922 24.67 -22.65 8.31
N SER A 923 24.62 -22.13 9.54
CA SER A 923 24.09 -22.83 10.73
C SER A 923 22.64 -23.29 10.56
N ALA A 924 21.78 -22.44 9.98
CA ALA A 924 20.36 -22.74 9.80
C ALA A 924 20.07 -23.93 8.88
N LYS A 925 20.84 -24.12 7.79
CA LYS A 925 20.63 -25.25 6.85
C LYS A 925 20.87 -26.62 7.48
N GLY A 926 21.77 -26.74 8.47
CA GLY A 926 22.07 -28.01 9.13
C GLY A 926 20.94 -28.54 10.05
N LYS A 927 20.00 -27.70 10.48
CA LYS A 927 19.00 -28.04 11.51
C LYS A 927 17.59 -28.39 10.98
N LYS A 928 17.44 -28.56 9.65
CA LYS A 928 16.19 -29.04 9.01
C LYS A 928 16.38 -30.25 8.08
N ALA A 929 17.54 -30.94 8.15
CA ALA A 929 17.64 -32.28 7.57
C ALA A 929 16.69 -33.24 8.31
N ARG A 930 15.91 -34.06 7.58
CA ARG A 930 15.18 -35.19 8.18
C ARG A 930 16.20 -36.16 8.78
N LYS A 931 15.89 -36.75 9.94
CA LYS A 931 16.63 -37.94 10.38
C LYS A 931 16.41 -39.06 9.34
N PRO A 932 17.45 -39.76 8.87
CA PRO A 932 17.26 -41.00 8.12
C PRO A 932 16.60 -42.05 9.04
N PRO A 933 15.92 -43.06 8.48
CA PRO A 933 15.40 -44.17 9.27
C PRO A 933 16.54 -44.91 9.99
N PRO A 934 16.31 -45.45 11.20
CA PRO A 934 17.34 -46.18 11.93
C PRO A 934 17.73 -47.47 11.20
N PRO A 935 19.03 -47.80 11.07
CA PRO A 935 19.46 -49.05 10.46
C PRO A 935 19.04 -50.24 11.34
N ARG A 936 18.54 -51.31 10.70
CA ARG A 936 18.32 -52.60 11.39
C ARG A 936 19.65 -53.09 11.96
N ALA A 937 19.74 -53.23 13.28
CA ALA A 937 20.89 -53.86 13.92
C ALA A 937 20.97 -55.34 13.49
N ARG A 938 22.14 -55.75 12.98
CA ARG A 938 22.42 -57.17 12.73
C ARG A 938 22.70 -57.84 14.09
N GLY A 939 22.02 -58.95 14.37
CA GLY A 939 22.39 -59.83 15.48
C GLY A 939 23.79 -60.46 15.27
N PRO A 940 24.43 -60.96 16.34
CA PRO A 940 25.80 -61.47 16.27
C PRO A 940 25.93 -62.75 15.44
N ILE A 941 27.12 -62.93 14.88
CA ILE A 941 27.51 -64.06 14.03
C ILE A 941 27.66 -65.34 14.86
N GLN A 942 27.15 -66.47 14.34
CA GLN A 942 27.82 -67.77 14.49
C GLN A 942 27.67 -68.60 13.21
N ARG A 943 28.58 -69.58 13.03
CA ARG A 943 28.86 -70.26 11.75
C ARG A 943 28.10 -71.59 11.62
N LYS A 944 27.66 -71.94 10.39
CA LYS A 944 28.10 -73.18 9.71
C LYS A 944 27.73 -73.26 8.22
N VAL A 945 28.78 -73.37 7.40
CA VAL A 945 28.99 -74.29 6.25
C VAL A 945 27.76 -74.81 5.46
N VAL A 946 27.64 -74.32 4.23
CA VAL A 946 27.55 -75.05 2.92
C VAL A 946 26.77 -76.39 2.84
N VAL A 947 25.80 -76.48 1.91
CA VAL A 947 25.76 -77.41 0.74
C VAL A 947 24.66 -76.95 -0.26
N SER A 948 24.75 -77.47 -1.49
CA SER A 948 24.23 -77.07 -2.81
C SER A 948 22.70 -77.09 -3.11
N SER A 949 22.43 -76.80 -4.40
CA SER A 949 21.43 -77.43 -5.30
C SER A 949 19.94 -76.99 -5.27
N GLU A 950 19.60 -76.19 -6.29
CA GLU A 950 18.62 -76.48 -7.36
C GLU A 950 17.09 -76.46 -7.11
N GLU A 951 16.42 -75.76 -8.04
CA GLU A 951 15.05 -75.94 -8.57
C GLU A 951 13.83 -75.84 -7.63
N GLY A 952 12.63 -75.64 -8.22
CA GLY A 952 11.34 -75.70 -7.53
C GLY A 952 10.48 -74.41 -7.52
N GLU A 953 9.69 -74.22 -8.57
CA GLU A 953 8.34 -73.61 -8.47
C GLU A 953 7.33 -74.67 -7.94
N PRO A 954 6.06 -74.35 -7.63
CA PRO A 954 5.50 -73.20 -6.90
C PRO A 954 4.41 -73.63 -5.86
N GLN A 955 3.56 -72.68 -5.44
CA GLN A 955 2.18 -72.84 -4.90
C GLN A 955 1.93 -73.37 -3.46
N GLU A 956 0.85 -72.80 -2.87
CA GLU A 956 -0.23 -73.38 -2.01
C GLU A 956 0.05 -74.43 -0.92
N SER A 957 -0.70 -74.51 0.19
CA SER A 957 -1.69 -73.62 0.87
C SER A 957 -1.98 -74.18 2.29
N ASP A 958 -2.91 -73.57 3.03
CA ASP A 958 -3.65 -74.17 4.17
C ASP A 958 -2.85 -74.43 5.50
N HIS A 959 -3.28 -73.87 6.63
CA HIS A 959 -4.17 -74.43 7.67
C HIS A 959 -3.54 -75.58 8.51
N GLU A 960 -3.82 -75.78 9.81
CA GLU A 960 -5.09 -75.55 10.52
C GLU A 960 -4.94 -75.32 12.06
N MET A 961 -6.08 -75.24 12.76
CA MET A 961 -6.47 -75.36 14.19
C MET A 961 -5.51 -76.06 15.21
N GLU A 962 -5.62 -75.99 16.55
CA GLU A 962 -6.41 -75.25 17.59
C GLU A 962 -5.64 -75.35 18.96
N VAL A 963 -6.06 -74.99 20.20
CA VAL A 963 -7.26 -75.30 21.02
C VAL A 963 -7.33 -74.35 22.27
N SER A 964 -8.55 -74.18 22.82
CA SER A 964 -9.05 -73.52 24.07
C SER A 964 -8.11 -73.42 25.32
N SER A 965 -8.42 -72.65 26.38
CA SER A 965 -9.65 -71.98 26.89
C SER A 965 -9.29 -70.66 27.64
N ASP A 966 -10.10 -69.89 28.37
CA ASP A 966 -11.51 -69.87 28.86
C ASP A 966 -11.88 -68.38 29.16
N GLN A 967 -13.05 -67.88 29.61
CA GLN A 967 -14.36 -68.42 30.06
C GLN A 967 -15.48 -67.39 29.68
N GLU A 968 -16.51 -67.14 30.53
CA GLU A 968 -17.75 -66.42 30.17
C GLU A 968 -18.02 -65.07 30.88
N GLY A 969 -18.81 -64.21 30.20
CA GLY A 969 -19.52 -63.06 30.78
C GLY A 969 -20.44 -62.36 29.77
N ARG A 970 -21.76 -62.52 29.87
CA ARG A 970 -22.74 -62.16 28.79
C ARG A 970 -23.27 -60.71 28.87
N GLY A 971 -23.51 -60.05 27.71
CA GLY A 971 -24.11 -58.70 27.64
C GLY A 971 -24.67 -58.28 26.26
N LYS A 972 -25.92 -58.67 25.95
CA LYS A 972 -26.68 -58.50 24.68
C LYS A 972 -26.63 -57.13 23.95
N LEU A 973 -26.50 -57.22 22.61
CA LEU A 973 -27.29 -56.57 21.53
C LEU A 973 -27.79 -55.10 21.64
N GLY A 974 -27.53 -54.29 20.58
CA GLY A 974 -28.59 -53.45 19.98
C GLY A 974 -28.21 -52.10 19.34
N ILE A 975 -28.75 -51.87 18.13
CA ILE A 975 -29.13 -50.57 17.52
C ILE A 975 -28.00 -49.62 17.04
N ALA A 976 -27.96 -49.44 15.71
CA ALA A 976 -27.47 -48.25 14.98
C ALA A 976 -28.68 -47.42 14.49
N PRO A 977 -28.57 -46.24 13.81
CA PRO A 977 -27.38 -45.49 13.36
C PRO A 977 -27.45 -43.97 13.71
N LYS A 978 -26.56 -43.12 13.12
CA LYS A 978 -26.99 -41.96 12.28
C LYS A 978 -25.85 -41.11 11.68
N LEU A 979 -26.16 -40.61 10.47
CA LEU A 979 -25.68 -39.41 9.74
C LEU A 979 -24.18 -39.09 9.63
N MET A 980 -23.71 -39.07 8.39
CA MET A 980 -22.80 -38.03 7.91
C MET A 980 -23.53 -36.67 7.80
N SER A 981 -22.80 -35.57 7.93
CA SER A 981 -23.15 -34.28 7.32
C SER A 981 -21.89 -33.54 6.88
N SER A 982 -21.80 -33.17 5.60
CA SER A 982 -20.67 -32.47 5.01
C SER A 982 -20.65 -30.98 5.38
N THR A 983 -19.47 -30.35 5.33
CA THR A 983 -19.32 -29.00 4.75
C THR A 983 -17.84 -28.68 4.46
N ALA A 984 -17.60 -27.92 3.39
CA ALA A 984 -16.26 -27.66 2.86
C ALA A 984 -15.55 -26.48 3.55
N ARG A 985 -14.22 -26.56 3.62
CA ARG A 985 -13.35 -25.57 4.29
C ARG A 985 -12.56 -24.73 3.27
N ARG A 986 -13.24 -23.84 2.54
CA ARG A 986 -12.55 -22.82 1.71
C ARG A 986 -11.98 -21.72 2.61
N GLN A 987 -10.68 -21.52 2.57
CA GLN A 987 -10.01 -20.32 3.07
C GLN A 987 -9.80 -19.37 1.90
N GLY A 988 -10.06 -18.07 2.09
CA GLY A 988 -9.57 -17.04 1.18
C GLY A 988 -8.10 -16.77 1.44
N GLY A 989 -7.36 -16.45 0.38
CA GLY A 989 -6.02 -15.88 0.43
C GLY A 989 -6.02 -14.53 -0.28
N ASP A 990 -5.19 -13.63 0.21
CA ASP A 990 -4.85 -12.32 -0.36
C ASP A 990 -3.34 -12.10 -0.17
N ASP A 991 -2.81 -11.01 -0.73
CA ASP A 991 -1.41 -10.56 -0.65
C ASP A 991 -0.38 -11.44 -1.42
N ASP A 992 -0.06 -11.06 -2.67
CA ASP A 992 1.29 -10.56 -3.03
C ASP A 992 1.50 -10.42 -4.56
N ALA A 993 2.14 -9.31 -4.95
CA ALA A 993 2.77 -9.02 -6.24
C ALA A 993 3.84 -7.93 -6.06
N MET A 994 4.93 -7.97 -6.82
CA MET A 994 6.10 -7.08 -6.62
C MET A 994 6.48 -6.24 -7.85
N GLU A 995 7.36 -5.28 -7.56
CA GLU A 995 8.03 -4.26 -8.38
C GLU A 995 8.42 -4.65 -9.82
N PHE A 996 8.43 -3.63 -10.69
CA PHE A 996 9.37 -3.53 -11.81
C PHE A 996 10.11 -2.19 -11.73
N SER A 997 11.37 -2.16 -12.18
CA SER A 997 12.26 -0.99 -12.16
C SER A 997 12.23 -0.23 -13.49
N SER A 998 12.50 1.08 -13.44
CA SER A 998 12.81 1.90 -14.60
C SER A 998 14.02 2.79 -14.27
N ASP A 999 15.22 2.33 -14.65
CA ASP A 999 16.42 3.15 -14.57
C ASP A 999 16.38 4.23 -15.68
N VAL A 1000 16.63 5.49 -15.31
CA VAL A 1000 16.71 6.62 -16.25
C VAL A 1000 18.09 7.22 -16.15
N GLU A 1001 18.86 7.13 -17.24
CA GLU A 1001 20.20 7.71 -17.29
C GLU A 1001 20.12 9.25 -17.32
N ARG A 1002 21.02 9.89 -16.54
CA ARG A 1002 21.30 11.32 -16.64
C ARG A 1002 22.78 11.53 -16.94
N ALA A 1003 23.06 12.04 -18.13
CA ALA A 1003 24.37 12.55 -18.54
C ALA A 1003 24.39 14.10 -18.42
N PRO A 1004 25.54 14.78 -18.54
CA PRO A 1004 26.31 15.08 -17.34
C PRO A 1004 26.51 16.59 -17.10
N ALA A 1005 26.75 16.97 -15.84
CA ALA A 1005 27.03 18.36 -15.47
C ALA A 1005 28.44 18.80 -15.89
N GLN A 1006 28.53 19.94 -16.58
CA GLN A 1006 29.80 20.65 -16.78
C GLN A 1006 30.17 21.48 -15.55
N SER A 1007 31.47 21.64 -15.30
CA SER A 1007 32.02 22.44 -14.18
C SER A 1007 32.77 23.67 -14.70
N PRO A 1008 32.68 24.81 -14.00
CA PRO A 1008 33.77 25.79 -13.95
C PRO A 1008 34.66 25.59 -12.70
N ARG A 1009 35.84 26.21 -12.71
CA ARG A 1009 36.84 26.13 -11.63
C ARG A 1009 36.76 27.32 -10.66
N LYS A 1010 37.41 27.15 -9.50
CA LYS A 1010 37.72 28.21 -8.52
C LYS A 1010 38.51 29.36 -9.16
N ASN A 1011 38.39 30.57 -8.61
CA ASN A 1011 39.43 31.14 -7.73
C ASN A 1011 38.94 32.41 -7.01
N ASN A 1012 39.57 32.67 -5.85
CA ASN A 1012 39.89 33.93 -5.13
C ASN A 1012 38.97 35.18 -5.29
N GLY A 1013 38.68 35.94 -4.24
CA GLY A 1013 39.14 35.84 -2.84
C GLY A 1013 38.85 37.12 -2.04
N GLU A 1014 39.43 37.19 -0.85
CA GLU A 1014 39.43 38.35 0.07
C GLU A 1014 38.11 38.68 0.82
N SER A 1015 38.31 39.31 1.97
CA SER A 1015 37.43 39.61 3.12
C SER A 1015 37.98 40.95 3.71
N PRO A 1016 37.46 41.60 4.77
CA PRO A 1016 36.49 41.14 5.78
C PRO A 1016 35.47 42.24 6.22
N GLU A 1017 35.00 42.15 7.47
CA GLU A 1017 34.37 43.19 8.34
C GLU A 1017 32.89 43.53 8.07
N ALA A 1018 31.88 43.06 8.81
CA ALA A 1018 31.60 43.04 10.26
C ALA A 1018 30.49 44.05 10.67
N GLN A 1019 29.81 43.70 11.76
CA GLN A 1019 28.92 44.52 12.62
C GLN A 1019 27.47 44.83 12.17
N ASP A 1020 26.58 44.42 13.09
CA ASP A 1020 25.45 45.17 13.66
C ASP A 1020 24.23 45.55 12.80
N ALA A 1021 23.26 44.63 12.82
CA ALA A 1021 21.85 44.97 13.00
C ALA A 1021 21.64 45.75 14.33
N PRO A 1022 20.58 46.59 14.53
CA PRO A 1022 19.21 46.20 14.12
C PRO A 1022 18.11 47.28 13.87
N LYS A 1023 17.03 46.80 13.22
CA LYS A 1023 15.59 47.08 13.50
C LYS A 1023 14.91 48.40 13.07
N TRP A 1024 13.57 48.26 12.94
CA TRP A 1024 12.49 49.26 12.91
C TRP A 1024 12.28 50.13 11.65
N THR A 1025 11.54 49.53 10.72
CA THR A 1025 10.30 50.06 10.08
C THR A 1025 9.47 51.08 10.89
N PRO A 1026 8.47 51.77 10.29
CA PRO A 1026 8.36 52.30 8.91
C PRO A 1026 7.78 53.75 8.89
N LEU A 1027 7.61 54.37 7.72
CA LEU A 1027 6.52 55.35 7.43
C LEU A 1027 6.48 55.77 5.94
N ASN A 1028 5.29 55.74 5.35
CA ASN A 1028 4.87 56.51 4.15
C ASN A 1028 4.49 57.96 4.59
N PRO A 1029 4.27 58.96 3.69
CA PRO A 1029 3.87 58.82 2.28
C PRO A 1029 4.59 59.75 1.26
N ASP A 1030 4.07 59.67 0.03
CA ASP A 1030 4.16 60.56 -1.15
C ASP A 1030 3.81 62.04 -0.83
N PRO A 1031 3.94 63.04 -1.75
CA PRO A 1031 4.10 62.94 -3.21
C PRO A 1031 5.10 63.93 -3.87
N ASP A 1032 5.01 64.03 -5.22
CA ASP A 1032 5.50 65.13 -6.09
C ASP A 1032 7.03 65.34 -6.21
N SER A 1033 7.61 65.77 -7.35
CA SER A 1033 7.11 65.89 -8.73
C SER A 1033 8.30 66.13 -9.71
N ASP A 1034 8.03 65.90 -11.01
CA ASP A 1034 8.55 66.68 -12.16
C ASP A 1034 9.97 66.48 -12.77
N SER A 1035 9.97 66.57 -14.10
CA SER A 1035 11.01 67.08 -15.02
C SER A 1035 12.32 66.32 -15.36
N GLY A 1036 12.47 66.02 -16.67
CA GLY A 1036 13.73 66.13 -17.43
C GLY A 1036 14.72 64.95 -17.46
N ASN A 1037 15.57 64.78 -18.50
CA ASN A 1037 15.55 65.42 -19.83
C ASN A 1037 16.42 64.65 -20.87
N GLU A 1038 16.14 64.90 -22.17
CA GLU A 1038 17.03 64.84 -23.36
C GLU A 1038 17.77 63.55 -23.85
N ALA A 1039 17.42 63.17 -25.10
CA ALA A 1039 18.30 62.86 -26.26
C ALA A 1039 19.22 61.60 -26.24
N THR A 1040 19.53 60.89 -27.35
CA THR A 1040 19.39 61.07 -28.82
C THR A 1040 18.97 59.72 -29.48
N GLY A 1041 18.61 59.57 -30.77
CA GLY A 1041 18.43 60.51 -31.90
C GLY A 1041 17.97 59.78 -33.20
N TYR A 1042 17.39 60.52 -34.15
CA TYR A 1042 16.94 60.11 -35.52
C TYR A 1042 18.11 60.15 -36.55
N PRO A 1043 18.01 59.76 -37.86
CA PRO A 1043 16.82 59.64 -38.77
C PRO A 1043 16.69 58.30 -39.54
N GLY A 1044 15.66 58.04 -40.37
CA GLY A 1044 14.39 58.77 -40.66
C GLY A 1044 13.82 58.47 -42.07
N ASP A 1045 12.53 58.80 -42.29
CA ASP A 1045 11.80 58.95 -43.58
C ASP A 1045 11.59 57.72 -44.52
N SER A 1046 10.47 57.60 -45.29
CA SER A 1046 9.20 58.39 -45.38
C SER A 1046 8.09 57.67 -46.20
N SER A 1047 6.90 58.29 -46.31
CA SER A 1047 5.72 57.96 -47.15
C SER A 1047 4.87 56.73 -46.71
N ASP A 1048 3.56 56.82 -46.41
CA ASP A 1048 2.43 57.69 -46.84
C ASP A 1048 2.01 57.44 -48.32
N GLU A 1049 0.73 57.44 -48.73
CA GLU A 1049 -0.54 57.88 -48.10
C GLU A 1049 -1.77 57.15 -48.75
N ASP A 1050 -2.94 57.23 -48.12
CA ASP A 1050 -4.34 57.12 -48.62
C ASP A 1050 -4.85 55.97 -49.55
N TYR A 1051 -5.99 55.37 -49.15
CA TYR A 1051 -7.32 55.74 -49.70
C TYR A 1051 -8.47 55.32 -48.75
N ASP A 1052 -9.62 56.00 -48.83
CA ASP A 1052 -10.75 55.92 -47.89
C ASP A 1052 -12.10 55.52 -48.57
N ASP A 1053 -13.21 55.63 -47.82
CA ASP A 1053 -14.65 55.64 -48.19
C ASP A 1053 -15.46 54.31 -48.30
N SER A 1054 -16.31 54.12 -47.28
CA SER A 1054 -17.79 53.91 -47.28
C SER A 1054 -18.53 53.08 -48.37
N ASP A 1055 -19.49 52.24 -47.96
CA ASP A 1055 -20.93 52.64 -47.88
C ASP A 1055 -21.88 51.58 -47.23
N ASP A 1056 -23.13 51.97 -46.97
CA ASP A 1056 -24.22 51.25 -46.26
C ASP A 1056 -24.85 50.03 -47.00
N PHE A 1057 -25.55 49.12 -46.28
CA PHE A 1057 -27.04 48.99 -46.32
C PHE A 1057 -27.66 47.90 -45.37
N ASP A 1058 -29.00 47.85 -45.33
CA ASP A 1058 -29.86 47.58 -44.16
C ASP A 1058 -30.91 46.44 -44.33
N PHE A 1059 -31.49 45.97 -43.20
CA PHE A 1059 -32.75 45.20 -42.97
C PHE A 1059 -33.13 43.85 -43.66
N GLY A 1060 -33.80 42.99 -42.84
CA GLY A 1060 -34.77 41.94 -43.26
C GLY A 1060 -34.31 40.50 -43.00
N ARG A 1061 -34.85 39.64 -42.10
CA ARG A 1061 -36.13 39.47 -41.35
C ARG A 1061 -37.23 38.68 -42.10
N ALA A 1062 -37.69 37.60 -41.44
CA ALA A 1062 -38.87 36.75 -41.72
C ALA A 1062 -38.79 35.78 -42.93
N ARG A 1063 -39.59 34.70 -43.05
CA ARG A 1063 -40.24 33.72 -42.11
C ARG A 1063 -41.02 32.71 -43.01
N GLU A 1064 -41.49 31.57 -42.44
CA GLU A 1064 -42.55 30.70 -43.03
C GLU A 1064 -42.16 29.96 -44.35
N ASP A 1065 -42.76 28.81 -44.75
CA ASP A 1065 -43.80 27.97 -44.12
C ASP A 1065 -43.81 26.51 -44.66
N MET A 1066 -44.52 25.62 -43.96
CA MET A 1066 -45.13 24.32 -44.40
C MET A 1066 -44.21 23.24 -45.06
N PHE A 1067 -44.41 21.93 -44.87
CA PHE A 1067 -45.64 21.13 -44.82
C PHE A 1067 -45.54 19.91 -43.87
N ASP A 1068 -46.65 19.59 -43.18
CA ASP A 1068 -47.35 18.28 -43.12
C ASP A 1068 -46.52 16.96 -43.16
N SER A 1069 -46.61 16.08 -42.14
CA SER A 1069 -47.65 15.04 -41.93
C SER A 1069 -47.57 13.85 -42.93
N GLU A 1070 -47.85 12.59 -42.59
CA GLU A 1070 -48.57 12.04 -41.42
C GLU A 1070 -48.19 10.54 -41.18
N GLU A 1071 -48.50 10.04 -39.98
CA GLU A 1071 -48.71 8.64 -39.48
C GLU A 1071 -48.18 7.34 -40.17
N SER A 1072 -48.05 6.30 -39.30
CA SER A 1072 -48.11 4.84 -39.58
C SER A 1072 -46.88 4.16 -40.24
N GLU A 1073 -46.53 2.89 -40.00
CA GLU A 1073 -47.04 1.86 -39.07
C GLU A 1073 -45.97 0.74 -38.87
N SER A 1074 -45.68 0.29 -37.62
CA SER A 1074 -44.87 -0.90 -37.24
C SER A 1074 -43.39 -1.00 -37.71
N GLU A 1075 -42.45 -1.68 -37.03
CA GLU A 1075 -42.44 -2.45 -35.75
C GLU A 1075 -41.44 -1.86 -34.74
#